data_AF-A0A7M7QWG1-F1
#
_entry.id   AF-A0A7M7QWG1-F1
#
_cell.length_a   1.000
_cell.length_b   1.000
_cell.length_c   1.000
_cell.angle_alpha   90.00
_cell.angle_beta   90.00
_cell.angle_gamma   90.00
#
_symmetry.space_group_name_H-M   'P 1'
#
loop_
_entity.id
_entity.type
_entity.pdbx_description
1 polymer ?
#
loop_
_entity_poly.entity_id
_entity_poly.type
_entity_poly.pdbx_seq_one_letter_code
_entity_poly.pdbx_strand_id
1 'polypeptide(L)'
;MFYSLNKLERGLKPYYKLSNNRLGFKSHKPRKHKNFQRYHVTNLDNNQKKVKKDSNVKSNDVDDDPSEKTVYLSNFEVEDKQKVIIEEFNKKLAKDPNDVQAWIEYASFQDQMHSKHLKQIIKQKKLSIIEKGLAANHNSIKLLEIKLHLLAKLLPADEFCQQVEAMIQKDQKNIILWQALIKMTRTSCALCKVSSILDLYVRCFSIMKQRSKQNPKYYDHQVLRLLFQCLIFLRHAGLWEQMWEIIRINLCLNLPLDHDTLKSINTIDEKVLINMEELVLTSKLPLNQLWLRIESLRESCHWTSVDLKKVDISLIGDERRLVSAEETTDFIYPTISKDSSFRLIVFSLLSLKVPLLPTRHCTIKDLELEDYSWCIDSLESVLPMIYSIIWKNELTSRLSDKSVIADLLEGKLISGPQYLKFHPAQESFLEFIRSVFHTVAEKLPPSQRTSILIWWLRLERLLVNIAKSDALCATNRNKKLKSTIKSFLKKAENRNNLHFYREFALIEYELGSLDSCLQILKTVIQSQDNSSLGHEDKAALFSLYRTILEILLMSNSEDFKLDIFKDIMKSLKIYVFTCFNYDSNMSVEEMLYNEILRFLMNPITDELEEEFFLPNIYCDILLCYSYLLHYKSNNFDNVDDILDLCDRCLMHCAKCERLQERFYETKVTFIQFYQSRVKNISNVLIKTVREALDKYSCNFLLLSTNALFETELPFWKWKIKSAKFNIWSILASCLAGRARITYLRNTGLSDTYEAMINKMLAFHKAVSTNEEVQDCPLLWKLYMLLLQEHNLCERKGEDIYYEAVSQCPWARSVYISASEVAPQNLPQIQDLIKEKGLRMHVTLEELDILRE
;
A
#
# COMPACT_ATOMS: atom_id res chain seq x y z
N MET A 1 41.66 -51.24 5.37
CA MET A 1 40.79 -52.14 6.15
C MET A 1 39.43 -51.44 6.23
N PHE A 2 38.36 -51.77 5.47
CA PHE A 2 37.94 -53.07 4.88
C PHE A 2 37.80 -54.16 5.97
N TYR A 3 36.67 -54.83 6.25
CA TYR A 3 35.29 -54.93 5.66
C TYR A 3 34.33 -55.52 6.75
N SER A 4 32.97 -55.61 6.70
CA SER A 4 31.86 -55.02 5.89
C SER A 4 30.46 -55.43 6.48
N LEU A 5 29.35 -55.13 5.77
CA LEU A 5 28.02 -55.80 5.78
C LEU A 5 26.99 -55.65 6.96
N ASN A 6 26.05 -54.70 6.77
CA ASN A 6 24.57 -54.84 6.72
C ASN A 6 23.74 -55.80 7.64
N LYS A 7 22.57 -55.27 8.11
CA LYS A 7 21.39 -55.94 8.75
C LYS A 7 21.63 -56.46 10.18
N LEU A 8 20.67 -56.55 11.12
CA LEU A 8 19.28 -56.04 11.39
C LEU A 8 19.24 -55.83 12.95
N GLU A 9 18.32 -55.22 13.68
CA GLU A 9 16.84 -55.08 13.60
C GLU A 9 16.38 -53.94 14.57
N ARG A 10 15.06 -53.71 14.78
CA ARG A 10 14.56 -52.68 15.73
C ARG A 10 14.10 -53.27 17.07
N GLY A 11 14.73 -52.84 18.17
CA GLY A 11 14.31 -53.17 19.54
C GLY A 11 12.98 -52.52 19.97
N LEU A 12 12.23 -53.20 20.84
CA LEU A 12 10.92 -52.76 21.34
C LEU A 12 11.02 -51.60 22.36
N LYS A 13 9.95 -50.80 22.48
CA LYS A 13 9.75 -49.84 23.59
C LYS A 13 8.79 -50.41 24.64
N PRO A 14 8.99 -50.13 25.94
CA PRO A 14 8.16 -50.67 27.03
C PRO A 14 6.79 -49.98 27.15
N TYR A 15 5.83 -50.71 27.73
CA TYR A 15 4.51 -50.19 28.11
C TYR A 15 4.49 -49.76 29.58
N TYR A 16 3.81 -48.63 29.85
CA TYR A 16 3.43 -48.21 31.21
C TYR A 16 1.91 -48.25 31.38
N LYS A 17 1.43 -48.66 32.56
CA LYS A 17 -0.01 -48.66 32.90
C LYS A 17 -0.38 -47.34 33.60
N LEU A 18 -1.43 -46.68 33.12
CA LEU A 18 -2.04 -45.52 33.79
C LEU A 18 -3.33 -45.93 34.49
N SER A 19 -3.45 -45.62 35.78
CA SER A 19 -4.66 -45.84 36.59
C SER A 19 -5.45 -44.53 36.75
N ASN A 20 -6.68 -44.51 36.25
CA ASN A 20 -7.56 -43.34 36.29
C ASN A 20 -8.55 -43.40 37.47
N ASN A 21 -8.17 -42.86 38.63
CA ASN A 21 -9.10 -42.62 39.71
C ASN A 21 -9.99 -41.39 39.40
N ARG A 22 -11.32 -41.52 39.58
CA ARG A 22 -12.28 -40.42 39.41
C ARG A 22 -12.89 -40.01 40.73
N LEU A 23 -12.71 -38.76 41.13
CA LEU A 23 -13.59 -38.11 42.12
C LEU A 23 -14.88 -37.69 41.41
N GLY A 24 -16.03 -37.96 42.03
CA GLY A 24 -17.31 -38.06 41.33
C GLY A 24 -18.14 -36.78 41.26
N PHE A 25 -18.61 -36.45 40.06
CA PHE A 25 -19.78 -35.58 39.84
C PHE A 25 -20.75 -36.24 38.84
N LYS A 26 -22.04 -35.91 38.94
CA LYS A 26 -23.13 -36.62 38.24
C LYS A 26 -23.14 -36.38 36.72
N SER A 27 -23.68 -37.35 35.98
CA SER A 27 -23.63 -37.40 34.51
C SER A 27 -24.75 -36.59 33.83
N HIS A 28 -24.37 -35.71 32.91
CA HIS A 28 -25.27 -35.20 31.86
C HIS A 28 -25.18 -36.12 30.63
N LYS A 29 -26.31 -36.60 30.11
CA LYS A 29 -26.33 -37.40 28.87
C LYS A 29 -26.03 -36.51 27.65
N PRO A 30 -25.11 -36.88 26.74
CA PRO A 30 -24.84 -36.11 25.52
C PRO A 30 -25.88 -36.39 24.42
N ARG A 31 -26.16 -35.39 23.58
CA ARG A 31 -26.75 -35.61 22.24
C ARG A 31 -25.65 -35.99 21.25
N LYS A 32 -25.98 -36.82 20.25
CA LYS A 32 -25.01 -37.41 19.30
C LYS A 32 -24.27 -36.34 18.50
N HIS A 33 -22.93 -36.32 18.57
CA HIS A 33 -22.10 -35.54 17.66
C HIS A 33 -21.98 -36.24 16.28
N LYS A 34 -21.94 -35.44 15.21
CA LYS A 34 -21.54 -35.92 13.88
C LYS A 34 -20.01 -36.05 13.82
N ASN A 35 -19.52 -37.04 13.07
CA ASN A 35 -18.09 -37.18 12.77
C ASN A 35 -17.63 -36.03 11.85
N PHE A 36 -16.51 -35.39 12.20
CA PHE A 36 -15.78 -34.49 11.30
C PHE A 36 -14.50 -35.20 10.83
N GLN A 37 -14.29 -35.27 9.52
CA GLN A 37 -13.02 -35.74 8.95
C GLN A 37 -11.90 -34.72 9.26
N ARG A 38 -10.69 -35.22 9.50
CA ARG A 38 -9.46 -34.40 9.52
C ARG A 38 -8.76 -34.48 8.17
N TYR A 39 -8.03 -33.42 7.83
CA TYR A 39 -7.44 -33.21 6.51
C TYR A 39 -6.36 -34.23 6.14
N HIS A 40 -6.13 -34.37 4.83
CA HIS A 40 -5.11 -35.23 4.22
C HIS A 40 -3.72 -35.08 4.84
N VAL A 41 -3.05 -36.21 5.00
CA VAL A 41 -1.58 -36.29 4.99
C VAL A 41 -1.17 -36.86 3.63
N THR A 42 -0.34 -36.14 2.89
CA THR A 42 0.30 -36.64 1.66
C THR A 42 1.74 -37.04 1.97
N ASN A 43 2.03 -38.34 2.00
CA ASN A 43 3.40 -38.83 2.10
C ASN A 43 4.14 -38.55 0.78
N LEU A 44 5.34 -37.98 0.85
CA LEU A 44 6.15 -37.65 -0.33
C LEU A 44 7.11 -38.77 -0.75
N ASP A 45 7.40 -39.73 0.13
CA ASP A 45 8.42 -40.76 -0.07
C ASP A 45 7.87 -42.03 -0.74
N ASN A 46 7.44 -41.95 -1.99
CA ASN A 46 7.30 -43.16 -2.82
C ASN A 46 7.36 -42.89 -4.32
N ASN A 47 8.55 -42.57 -4.84
CA ASN A 47 8.76 -42.45 -6.28
C ASN A 47 10.17 -42.87 -6.72
N GLN A 48 10.46 -44.19 -6.66
CA GLN A 48 11.54 -44.83 -7.44
C GLN A 48 11.56 -46.37 -7.31
N LYS A 49 11.04 -47.10 -8.32
CA LYS A 49 11.84 -48.00 -9.20
C LYS A 49 10.99 -48.73 -10.26
N LYS A 50 11.66 -49.02 -11.38
CA LYS A 50 11.17 -49.75 -12.57
C LYS A 50 10.98 -51.25 -12.22
N VAL A 51 10.21 -52.07 -12.96
CA VAL A 51 10.52 -52.62 -14.30
C VAL A 51 9.24 -53.28 -14.91
N LYS A 52 9.23 -53.52 -16.23
CA LYS A 52 8.14 -54.16 -17.02
C LYS A 52 8.30 -55.69 -17.15
N LYS A 53 7.30 -56.34 -17.78
CA LYS A 53 7.29 -57.72 -18.36
C LYS A 53 6.98 -58.86 -17.36
N ASP A 54 6.25 -59.92 -17.72
CA ASP A 54 5.49 -60.20 -18.96
C ASP A 54 4.39 -61.29 -18.75
N SER A 55 3.45 -61.36 -19.70
CA SER A 55 2.70 -62.56 -20.15
C SER A 55 1.48 -63.15 -19.37
N ASN A 56 0.41 -63.36 -20.15
CA ASN A 56 -0.48 -64.54 -20.21
C ASN A 56 -1.51 -64.86 -19.09
N VAL A 57 -2.66 -64.18 -19.21
CA VAL A 57 -4.00 -64.79 -19.49
C VAL A 57 -4.28 -66.21 -18.95
N LYS A 58 -5.27 -66.31 -18.05
CA LYS A 58 -6.45 -67.19 -18.26
C LYS A 58 -7.68 -66.68 -17.51
N SER A 59 -8.85 -67.05 -18.01
CA SER A 59 -10.18 -66.64 -17.56
C SER A 59 -10.62 -67.31 -16.26
N ASN A 60 -11.46 -66.61 -15.49
CA ASN A 60 -12.68 -67.15 -14.89
C ASN A 60 -13.66 -66.00 -14.65
N ASP A 61 -14.96 -66.29 -14.66
CA ASP A 61 -16.03 -65.30 -14.69
C ASP A 61 -16.51 -64.81 -13.32
N VAL A 62 -16.91 -63.54 -13.31
CA VAL A 62 -17.91 -62.87 -12.43
C VAL A 62 -17.82 -63.13 -10.90
N ASP A 63 -17.38 -62.08 -10.20
CA ASP A 63 -18.14 -61.51 -9.08
C ASP A 63 -18.27 -59.99 -9.34
N ASP A 64 -19.50 -59.46 -9.32
CA ASP A 64 -19.85 -58.13 -9.85
C ASP A 64 -19.89 -57.07 -8.73
N ASP A 65 -18.73 -56.52 -8.36
CA ASP A 65 -18.61 -55.61 -7.21
C ASP A 65 -19.32 -54.24 -7.45
N PRO A 66 -20.27 -53.80 -6.60
CA PRO A 66 -21.09 -52.59 -6.87
C PRO A 66 -20.34 -51.24 -6.86
N SER A 67 -19.04 -51.25 -6.54
CA SER A 67 -18.23 -50.06 -6.29
C SER A 67 -17.88 -49.26 -7.55
N GLU A 68 -17.69 -49.91 -8.71
CA GLU A 68 -17.33 -49.18 -9.94
C GLU A 68 -18.55 -48.52 -10.60
N LYS A 69 -19.69 -49.22 -10.68
CA LYS A 69 -20.91 -48.71 -11.34
C LYS A 69 -21.42 -47.41 -10.69
N THR A 70 -21.25 -47.25 -9.38
CA THR A 70 -21.64 -46.04 -8.65
C THR A 70 -20.74 -44.83 -8.93
N VAL A 71 -19.47 -45.03 -9.31
CA VAL A 71 -18.57 -43.95 -9.76
C VAL A 71 -18.89 -43.51 -11.19
N TYR A 72 -19.31 -44.42 -12.08
CA TYR A 72 -19.71 -44.05 -13.45
C TYR A 72 -21.08 -43.37 -13.51
N LEU A 73 -22.11 -43.84 -12.78
CA LEU A 73 -23.43 -43.20 -12.79
C LEU A 73 -23.42 -41.77 -12.21
N SER A 74 -22.61 -41.52 -11.18
CA SER A 74 -22.57 -40.20 -10.52
C SER A 74 -21.95 -39.08 -11.37
N ASN A 75 -21.20 -39.41 -12.42
CA ASN A 75 -20.72 -38.42 -13.39
C ASN A 75 -21.80 -38.06 -14.42
N PHE A 76 -22.56 -39.03 -14.94
CA PHE A 76 -23.63 -38.79 -15.94
C PHE A 76 -24.71 -37.83 -15.41
N GLU A 77 -25.16 -38.04 -14.17
CA GLU A 77 -26.14 -37.17 -13.51
C GLU A 77 -25.67 -35.71 -13.33
N VAL A 78 -24.35 -35.46 -13.33
CA VAL A 78 -23.78 -34.11 -13.23
C VAL A 78 -23.66 -33.49 -14.62
N GLU A 79 -23.20 -34.25 -15.62
CA GLU A 79 -23.12 -33.77 -17.00
C GLU A 79 -24.49 -33.37 -17.57
N ASP A 80 -25.55 -34.14 -17.32
CA ASP A 80 -26.87 -33.84 -17.88
C ASP A 80 -27.51 -32.60 -17.24
N LYS A 81 -27.32 -32.41 -15.93
CA LYS A 81 -27.71 -31.16 -15.25
C LYS A 81 -26.92 -29.96 -15.79
N GLN A 82 -25.65 -30.14 -16.13
CA GLN A 82 -24.84 -29.11 -16.78
C GLN A 82 -25.29 -28.81 -18.22
N LYS A 83 -25.67 -29.82 -19.02
CA LYS A 83 -26.22 -29.63 -20.37
C LYS A 83 -27.50 -28.79 -20.34
N VAL A 84 -28.43 -29.08 -19.42
CA VAL A 84 -29.66 -28.28 -19.24
C VAL A 84 -29.34 -26.82 -18.90
N ILE A 85 -28.41 -26.55 -17.98
CA ILE A 85 -28.02 -25.17 -17.62
C ILE A 85 -27.32 -24.46 -18.80
N ILE A 86 -26.48 -25.16 -19.56
CA ILE A 86 -25.86 -24.63 -20.79
C ILE A 86 -26.93 -24.29 -21.84
N GLU A 87 -27.95 -25.14 -22.00
CA GLU A 87 -29.09 -24.83 -22.84
C GLU A 87 -29.92 -23.64 -22.34
N GLU A 88 -30.11 -23.48 -21.03
CA GLU A 88 -30.78 -22.30 -20.46
C GLU A 88 -30.01 -21.01 -20.74
N PHE A 89 -28.68 -21.00 -20.56
CA PHE A 89 -27.86 -19.85 -20.94
C PHE A 89 -27.94 -19.58 -22.45
N ASN A 90 -27.82 -20.59 -23.30
CA ASN A 90 -28.01 -20.43 -24.75
C ASN A 90 -29.41 -19.91 -25.10
N LYS A 91 -30.47 -20.35 -24.41
CA LYS A 91 -31.87 -19.89 -24.60
C LYS A 91 -32.12 -18.47 -24.07
N LYS A 92 -31.35 -17.99 -23.09
CA LYS A 92 -31.35 -16.58 -22.64
C LYS A 92 -30.60 -15.71 -23.65
N LEU A 93 -29.38 -16.09 -24.01
CA LEU A 93 -28.52 -15.35 -24.93
C LEU A 93 -29.03 -15.35 -26.39
N ALA A 94 -29.90 -16.29 -26.76
CA ALA A 94 -30.63 -16.27 -28.03
C ALA A 94 -31.88 -15.37 -28.02
N LYS A 95 -32.35 -14.92 -26.85
CA LYS A 95 -33.41 -13.90 -26.72
C LYS A 95 -32.80 -12.50 -26.67
N ASP A 96 -31.80 -12.32 -25.80
CA ASP A 96 -31.12 -11.06 -25.58
C ASP A 96 -29.59 -11.22 -25.76
N PRO A 97 -29.08 -11.22 -27.02
CA PRO A 97 -27.63 -11.32 -27.30
C PRO A 97 -26.81 -10.19 -26.66
N ASN A 98 -27.47 -9.09 -26.30
CA ASN A 98 -26.84 -7.89 -25.75
C ASN A 98 -26.64 -7.94 -24.21
N ASP A 99 -27.10 -9.00 -23.53
CA ASP A 99 -26.86 -9.15 -22.09
C ASP A 99 -25.41 -9.57 -21.80
N VAL A 100 -24.55 -8.55 -21.67
CA VAL A 100 -23.15 -8.67 -21.24
C VAL A 100 -23.01 -9.43 -19.93
N GLN A 101 -23.97 -9.36 -19.00
CA GLN A 101 -23.83 -10.02 -17.71
C GLN A 101 -24.16 -11.51 -17.80
N ALA A 102 -25.18 -11.92 -18.57
CA ALA A 102 -25.43 -13.32 -18.87
C ALA A 102 -24.25 -13.99 -19.62
N TRP A 103 -23.54 -13.26 -20.49
CA TRP A 103 -22.29 -13.76 -21.10
C TRP A 103 -21.17 -14.01 -20.05
N ILE A 104 -21.04 -13.13 -19.05
CA ILE A 104 -20.05 -13.27 -17.97
C ILE A 104 -20.44 -14.42 -17.01
N GLU A 105 -21.72 -14.56 -16.67
CA GLU A 105 -22.24 -15.66 -15.84
C GLU A 105 -22.08 -17.02 -16.54
N TYR A 106 -22.36 -17.09 -17.85
CA TYR A 106 -22.12 -18.30 -18.63
C TYR A 106 -20.62 -18.65 -18.72
N ALA A 107 -19.74 -17.64 -18.80
CA ALA A 107 -18.30 -17.84 -18.76
C ALA A 107 -17.78 -18.23 -17.37
N SER A 108 -18.36 -17.75 -16.26
CA SER A 108 -17.96 -18.13 -14.89
C SER A 108 -18.51 -19.50 -14.47
N PHE A 109 -19.68 -19.91 -14.96
CA PHE A 109 -20.22 -21.26 -14.78
C PHE A 109 -19.23 -22.36 -15.20
N GLN A 110 -18.42 -22.12 -16.23
CA GLN A 110 -17.38 -23.06 -16.69
C GLN A 110 -16.26 -23.31 -15.65
N ASP A 111 -16.07 -22.47 -14.62
CA ASP A 111 -15.11 -22.75 -13.52
C ASP A 111 -15.61 -23.83 -12.55
N GLN A 112 -16.90 -24.15 -12.56
CA GLN A 112 -17.46 -25.20 -11.71
C GLN A 112 -16.98 -26.61 -12.16
N MET A 113 -16.38 -26.72 -13.35
CA MET A 113 -15.80 -27.93 -13.94
C MET A 113 -14.53 -28.39 -13.18
N HIS A 114 -14.72 -29.01 -12.01
CA HIS A 114 -13.66 -29.39 -11.08
C HIS A 114 -12.78 -30.57 -11.55
N SER A 115 -11.84 -30.30 -12.47
CA SER A 115 -10.68 -31.19 -12.67
C SER A 115 -9.40 -30.40 -12.95
N LYS A 116 -8.27 -30.86 -12.37
CA LYS A 116 -6.97 -30.17 -12.53
C LYS A 116 -6.45 -30.23 -13.98
N HIS A 117 -6.79 -31.28 -14.72
CA HIS A 117 -6.27 -31.53 -16.07
C HIS A 117 -7.02 -30.77 -17.18
N LEU A 118 -8.29 -30.38 -16.97
CA LEU A 118 -9.06 -29.64 -17.99
C LEU A 118 -8.89 -28.11 -17.93
N LYS A 119 -8.10 -27.56 -17.00
CA LYS A 119 -7.99 -26.09 -16.79
C LYS A 119 -7.70 -25.28 -18.06
N GLN A 120 -6.84 -25.78 -18.96
CA GLN A 120 -6.52 -25.10 -20.22
C GLN A 120 -7.68 -25.17 -21.22
N ILE A 121 -8.36 -26.31 -21.32
CA ILE A 121 -9.56 -26.52 -22.15
C ILE A 121 -10.72 -25.66 -21.63
N ILE A 122 -10.87 -25.50 -20.32
CA ILE A 122 -11.86 -24.60 -19.69
C ILE A 122 -11.59 -23.14 -20.08
N LYS A 123 -10.32 -22.68 -19.99
CA LYS A 123 -9.91 -21.35 -20.46
C LYS A 123 -10.21 -21.14 -21.95
N GLN A 124 -9.93 -22.12 -22.81
CA GLN A 124 -10.23 -22.07 -24.26
C GLN A 124 -11.74 -22.02 -24.54
N LYS A 125 -12.54 -22.84 -23.84
CA LYS A 125 -14.01 -22.80 -23.93
C LYS A 125 -14.55 -21.42 -23.54
N LYS A 126 -14.12 -20.86 -22.40
CA LYS A 126 -14.46 -19.50 -21.98
C LYS A 126 -14.13 -18.45 -23.04
N LEU A 127 -12.94 -18.52 -23.63
CA LEU A 127 -12.52 -17.61 -24.70
C LEU A 127 -13.50 -17.66 -25.89
N SER A 128 -13.83 -18.85 -26.39
CA SER A 128 -14.80 -19.02 -27.49
C SER A 128 -16.24 -18.59 -27.14
N ILE A 129 -16.62 -18.58 -25.85
CA ILE A 129 -17.90 -18.03 -25.38
C ILE A 129 -17.84 -16.49 -25.41
N ILE A 130 -16.77 -15.90 -24.89
CA ILE A 130 -16.60 -14.44 -24.81
C ILE A 130 -16.39 -13.82 -26.19
N GLU A 131 -15.76 -14.52 -27.13
CA GLU A 131 -15.67 -14.07 -28.53
C GLU A 131 -17.04 -14.02 -29.22
N LYS A 132 -17.95 -14.95 -28.92
CA LYS A 132 -19.36 -14.87 -29.37
C LYS A 132 -20.09 -13.69 -28.69
N GLY A 133 -19.85 -13.48 -27.40
CA GLY A 133 -20.39 -12.33 -26.67
C GLY A 133 -19.92 -10.97 -27.21
N LEU A 134 -18.65 -10.87 -27.63
CA LEU A 134 -18.06 -9.69 -28.28
C LEU A 134 -18.54 -9.50 -29.72
N ALA A 135 -18.79 -10.59 -30.47
CA ALA A 135 -19.37 -10.53 -31.82
C ALA A 135 -20.83 -10.04 -31.81
N ALA A 136 -21.54 -10.15 -30.69
CA ALA A 136 -22.76 -9.38 -30.44
C ALA A 136 -22.43 -7.96 -29.93
N ASN A 137 -21.61 -7.86 -28.88
CA ASN A 137 -21.38 -6.64 -28.10
C ASN A 137 -20.01 -5.99 -28.36
N HIS A 138 -19.81 -5.52 -29.59
CA HIS A 138 -18.55 -4.95 -30.08
C HIS A 138 -17.92 -3.87 -29.16
N ASN A 139 -18.74 -3.07 -28.48
CA ASN A 139 -18.27 -1.97 -27.63
C ASN A 139 -18.12 -2.34 -26.13
N SER A 140 -18.26 -3.61 -25.75
CA SER A 140 -18.33 -4.02 -24.34
C SER A 140 -16.95 -4.18 -23.69
N ILE A 141 -16.50 -3.11 -23.01
CA ILE A 141 -15.27 -3.05 -22.20
C ILE A 141 -15.05 -4.31 -21.35
N LYS A 142 -16.05 -4.72 -20.56
CA LYS A 142 -15.94 -5.85 -19.62
C LYS A 142 -15.67 -7.20 -20.31
N LEU A 143 -16.25 -7.45 -21.49
CA LEU A 143 -15.96 -8.69 -22.23
C LEU A 143 -14.57 -8.65 -22.85
N LEU A 144 -14.09 -7.47 -23.26
CA LEU A 144 -12.73 -7.28 -23.77
C LEU A 144 -11.68 -7.53 -22.69
N GLU A 145 -11.87 -6.97 -21.48
CA GLU A 145 -11.00 -7.19 -20.32
C GLU A 145 -10.87 -8.69 -20.00
N ILE A 146 -11.99 -9.41 -19.94
CA ILE A 146 -11.97 -10.86 -19.66
C ILE A 146 -11.35 -11.64 -20.83
N LYS A 147 -11.57 -11.23 -22.09
CA LYS A 147 -10.88 -11.82 -23.25
C LYS A 147 -9.36 -11.64 -23.16
N LEU A 148 -8.88 -10.43 -22.87
CA LEU A 148 -7.44 -10.13 -22.72
C LEU A 148 -6.84 -10.94 -21.58
N HIS A 149 -7.50 -10.99 -20.43
CA HIS A 149 -7.10 -11.79 -19.27
C HIS A 149 -7.06 -13.30 -19.55
N LEU A 150 -7.93 -13.82 -20.42
CA LEU A 150 -7.89 -15.23 -20.86
C LEU A 150 -6.80 -15.49 -21.92
N LEU A 151 -6.61 -14.59 -22.89
CA LEU A 151 -5.55 -14.66 -23.89
C LEU A 151 -4.16 -14.67 -23.22
N ALA A 152 -3.92 -13.75 -22.28
CA ALA A 152 -2.70 -13.68 -21.47
C ALA A 152 -2.45 -14.93 -20.60
N LYS A 153 -3.46 -15.79 -20.45
CA LYS A 153 -3.44 -17.04 -19.68
C LYS A 153 -3.47 -18.30 -20.56
N LEU A 154 -3.34 -18.13 -21.87
CA LEU A 154 -3.41 -19.18 -22.90
C LEU A 154 -2.28 -19.12 -23.94
N LEU A 155 -1.81 -17.92 -24.28
CA LEU A 155 -0.79 -17.67 -25.30
C LEU A 155 0.56 -17.28 -24.67
N PRO A 156 1.70 -17.52 -25.37
CA PRO A 156 2.95 -16.82 -25.12
C PRO A 156 2.77 -15.29 -25.23
N ALA A 157 3.63 -14.53 -24.53
CA ALA A 157 3.58 -13.07 -24.54
C ALA A 157 3.69 -12.48 -25.96
N ASP A 158 4.54 -13.07 -26.80
CA ASP A 158 4.83 -12.57 -28.15
C ASP A 158 3.60 -12.70 -29.07
N GLU A 159 2.94 -13.86 -29.06
CA GLU A 159 1.68 -14.11 -29.78
C GLU A 159 0.54 -13.23 -29.25
N PHE A 160 0.48 -13.02 -27.94
CA PHE A 160 -0.48 -12.10 -27.32
C PHE A 160 -0.27 -10.67 -27.83
N CYS A 161 0.97 -10.17 -27.81
CA CYS A 161 1.31 -8.83 -28.27
C CYS A 161 0.96 -8.64 -29.74
N GLN A 162 1.29 -9.58 -30.62
CA GLN A 162 0.91 -9.55 -32.04
C GLN A 162 -0.61 -9.51 -32.24
N GLN A 163 -1.38 -10.31 -31.49
CA GLN A 163 -2.84 -10.29 -31.58
C GLN A 163 -3.45 -8.99 -31.05
N VAL A 164 -2.91 -8.41 -29.97
CA VAL A 164 -3.37 -7.13 -29.44
C VAL A 164 -2.99 -5.97 -30.36
N GLU A 165 -1.80 -5.97 -30.96
CA GLU A 165 -1.43 -4.98 -31.99
C GLU A 165 -2.34 -5.09 -33.23
N ALA A 166 -2.70 -6.29 -33.66
CA ALA A 166 -3.68 -6.50 -34.74
C ALA A 166 -5.13 -6.08 -34.36
N MET A 167 -5.46 -6.01 -33.07
CA MET A 167 -6.72 -5.40 -32.58
C MET A 167 -6.60 -3.87 -32.53
N ILE A 168 -5.46 -3.33 -32.08
CA ILE A 168 -5.16 -1.89 -32.07
C ILE A 168 -5.14 -1.30 -33.48
N GLN A 169 -4.65 -2.03 -34.49
CA GLN A 169 -4.73 -1.59 -35.89
C GLN A 169 -6.18 -1.40 -36.38
N LYS A 170 -7.14 -2.16 -35.83
CA LYS A 170 -8.58 -2.06 -36.16
C LYS A 170 -9.28 -1.02 -35.31
N ASP A 171 -8.98 -0.97 -34.01
CA ASP A 171 -9.47 0.04 -33.08
C ASP A 171 -8.32 0.69 -32.29
N GLN A 172 -7.71 1.70 -32.90
CA GLN A 172 -6.72 2.56 -32.26
C GLN A 172 -7.31 3.39 -31.11
N LYS A 173 -8.63 3.32 -30.86
CA LYS A 173 -9.30 4.12 -29.83
C LYS A 173 -9.31 3.48 -28.46
N ASN A 174 -9.14 2.17 -28.38
CA ASN A 174 -9.29 1.44 -27.14
C ASN A 174 -8.03 1.48 -26.25
N ILE A 175 -8.10 2.28 -25.19
CA ILE A 175 -7.01 2.46 -24.20
C ILE A 175 -6.70 1.15 -23.48
N ILE A 176 -7.68 0.26 -23.30
CA ILE A 176 -7.53 -1.00 -22.58
C ILE A 176 -6.66 -1.97 -23.38
N LEU A 177 -6.71 -1.92 -24.73
CA LEU A 177 -5.76 -2.65 -25.57
C LEU A 177 -4.33 -2.15 -25.38
N TRP A 178 -4.12 -0.83 -25.34
CA TRP A 178 -2.80 -0.24 -25.09
C TRP A 178 -2.27 -0.57 -23.69
N GLN A 179 -3.11 -0.47 -22.65
CA GLN A 179 -2.75 -0.84 -21.29
C GLN A 179 -2.45 -2.33 -21.14
N ALA A 180 -3.20 -3.21 -21.81
CA ALA A 180 -2.93 -4.64 -21.82
C ALA A 180 -1.64 -5.00 -22.58
N LEU A 181 -1.36 -4.31 -23.69
CA LEU A 181 -0.11 -4.44 -24.44
C LEU A 181 1.09 -4.04 -23.57
N ILE A 182 1.06 -2.83 -23.00
CA ILE A 182 2.09 -2.29 -22.08
C ILE A 182 2.26 -3.20 -20.87
N LYS A 183 1.17 -3.70 -20.27
CA LYS A 183 1.23 -4.64 -19.13
C LYS A 183 1.95 -5.93 -19.54
N MET A 184 1.57 -6.55 -20.66
CA MET A 184 2.21 -7.80 -21.12
C MET A 184 3.68 -7.62 -21.47
N THR A 185 4.05 -6.58 -22.23
CA THR A 185 5.46 -6.33 -22.59
C THR A 185 6.32 -6.04 -21.37
N ARG A 186 5.74 -5.41 -20.32
CA ARG A 186 6.41 -5.16 -19.04
C ARG A 186 6.54 -6.41 -18.17
N THR A 187 5.50 -7.24 -18.07
CA THR A 187 5.56 -8.46 -17.23
C THR A 187 6.30 -9.62 -17.89
N SER A 188 6.45 -9.63 -19.22
CA SER A 188 7.23 -10.64 -19.93
C SER A 188 8.73 -10.37 -19.82
N CYS A 189 9.45 -11.20 -19.07
CA CYS A 189 10.91 -11.11 -18.95
C CYS A 189 11.66 -11.19 -20.31
N ALA A 190 11.05 -11.80 -21.34
CA ALA A 190 11.61 -11.84 -22.69
C ALA A 190 11.41 -10.53 -23.48
N LEU A 191 10.26 -9.87 -23.34
CA LEU A 191 9.91 -8.65 -24.10
C LEU A 191 10.27 -7.35 -23.37
N CYS A 192 10.45 -7.41 -22.04
CA CYS A 192 10.65 -6.23 -21.20
C CYS A 192 12.00 -5.55 -21.51
N LYS A 193 11.95 -4.46 -22.29
CA LYS A 193 13.05 -3.51 -22.46
C LYS A 193 12.54 -2.11 -22.23
N VAL A 194 13.33 -1.28 -21.56
CA VAL A 194 12.89 0.07 -21.16
C VAL A 194 12.51 0.92 -22.38
N SER A 195 13.31 0.88 -23.45
CA SER A 195 13.02 1.61 -24.70
C SER A 195 11.69 1.16 -25.34
N SER A 196 11.49 -0.13 -25.59
CA SER A 196 10.26 -0.63 -26.27
C SER A 196 8.98 -0.35 -25.48
N ILE A 197 9.07 -0.27 -24.15
CA ILE A 197 7.95 0.12 -23.28
C ILE A 197 7.71 1.64 -23.33
N LEU A 198 8.76 2.47 -23.36
CA LEU A 198 8.63 3.91 -23.59
C LEU A 198 8.05 4.21 -24.98
N ASP A 199 8.48 3.50 -26.04
CA ASP A 199 7.91 3.59 -27.39
C ASP A 199 6.41 3.25 -27.44
N LEU A 200 5.94 2.35 -26.57
CA LEU A 200 4.51 2.04 -26.42
C LEU A 200 3.76 3.17 -25.70
N TYR A 201 4.34 3.75 -24.65
CA TYR A 201 3.78 4.93 -23.98
C TYR A 201 3.70 6.13 -24.94
N VAL A 202 4.77 6.45 -25.69
CA VAL A 202 4.80 7.52 -26.70
C VAL A 202 3.73 7.32 -27.77
N ARG A 203 3.61 6.11 -28.33
CA ARG A 203 2.55 5.76 -29.30
C ARG A 203 1.16 5.99 -28.69
N CYS A 204 0.92 5.56 -27.45
CA CYS A 204 -0.36 5.75 -26.76
C CYS A 204 -0.65 7.25 -26.50
N PHE A 205 0.33 8.02 -26.01
CA PHE A 205 0.18 9.46 -25.76
C PHE A 205 -0.11 10.24 -27.04
N SER A 206 0.53 9.93 -28.17
CA SER A 206 0.28 10.64 -29.44
C SER A 206 -1.18 10.53 -29.89
N ILE A 207 -1.77 9.33 -29.75
CA ILE A 207 -3.16 9.03 -30.07
C ILE A 207 -4.13 9.71 -29.08
N MET A 208 -3.78 9.75 -27.80
CA MET A 208 -4.61 10.39 -26.77
C MET A 208 -4.61 11.93 -26.86
N LYS A 209 -3.45 12.55 -27.16
CA LYS A 209 -3.33 13.99 -27.43
C LYS A 209 -4.20 14.48 -28.59
N GLN A 210 -4.54 13.60 -29.55
CA GLN A 210 -5.47 13.93 -30.62
C GLN A 210 -6.94 13.98 -30.14
N ARG A 211 -7.31 13.28 -29.06
CA ARG A 211 -8.71 13.16 -28.61
C ARG A 211 -9.10 13.98 -27.39
N SER A 212 -8.15 14.46 -26.58
CA SER A 212 -8.48 15.44 -25.53
C SER A 212 -9.15 16.69 -26.09
N LYS A 213 -8.82 17.07 -27.33
CA LYS A 213 -9.50 18.10 -28.13
C LYS A 213 -11.00 17.85 -28.40
N GLN A 214 -11.49 16.61 -28.22
CA GLN A 214 -12.89 16.23 -28.43
C GLN A 214 -13.69 16.18 -27.12
N ASN A 215 -13.14 15.54 -26.07
CA ASN A 215 -13.76 15.42 -24.74
C ASN A 215 -12.71 15.65 -23.65
N PRO A 216 -12.36 16.91 -23.31
CA PRO A 216 -11.18 17.21 -22.50
C PRO A 216 -11.21 16.56 -21.11
N LYS A 217 -12.26 16.74 -20.31
CA LYS A 217 -12.31 16.21 -18.94
C LYS A 217 -12.09 14.70 -18.85
N TYR A 218 -12.74 13.92 -19.72
CA TYR A 218 -12.64 12.45 -19.70
C TYR A 218 -11.23 11.97 -20.09
N TYR A 219 -10.67 12.52 -21.17
CA TYR A 219 -9.35 12.11 -21.64
C TYR A 219 -8.20 12.70 -20.80
N ASP A 220 -8.35 13.90 -20.20
CA ASP A 220 -7.37 14.48 -19.27
C ASP A 220 -7.10 13.52 -18.10
N HIS A 221 -8.14 12.98 -17.45
CA HIS A 221 -7.98 12.02 -16.36
C HIS A 221 -7.23 10.74 -16.80
N GLN A 222 -7.58 10.19 -17.98
CA GLN A 222 -6.95 8.99 -18.51
C GLN A 222 -5.50 9.21 -18.93
N VAL A 223 -5.17 10.37 -19.52
CA VAL A 223 -3.80 10.74 -19.86
C VAL A 223 -2.97 10.96 -18.60
N LEU A 224 -3.51 11.62 -17.56
CA LEU A 224 -2.80 11.77 -16.29
C LEU A 224 -2.56 10.43 -15.59
N ARG A 225 -3.51 9.48 -15.66
CA ARG A 225 -3.30 8.10 -15.16
C ARG A 225 -2.18 7.39 -15.93
N LEU A 226 -2.15 7.48 -17.26
CA LEU A 226 -1.06 6.93 -18.09
C LEU A 226 0.29 7.62 -17.84
N LEU A 227 0.30 8.94 -17.62
CA LEU A 227 1.49 9.71 -17.26
C LEU A 227 2.05 9.25 -15.92
N PHE A 228 1.21 9.13 -14.89
CA PHE A 228 1.61 8.57 -13.60
C PHE A 228 2.21 7.17 -13.73
N GLN A 229 1.60 6.28 -14.52
CA GLN A 229 2.17 4.95 -14.79
C GLN A 229 3.54 5.01 -15.48
N CYS A 230 3.71 5.91 -16.46
CA CYS A 230 4.99 6.10 -17.14
C CYS A 230 6.07 6.66 -16.19
N LEU A 231 5.72 7.61 -15.32
CA LEU A 231 6.63 8.16 -14.31
C LEU A 231 7.05 7.09 -13.29
N ILE A 232 6.11 6.31 -12.78
CA ILE A 232 6.40 5.19 -11.87
C ILE A 232 7.23 4.09 -12.56
N PHE A 233 7.01 3.84 -13.85
CA PHE A 233 7.85 2.94 -14.64
C PHE A 233 9.30 3.45 -14.78
N LEU A 234 9.51 4.72 -15.13
CA LEU A 234 10.84 5.35 -15.15
C LEU A 234 11.52 5.27 -13.78
N ARG A 235 10.75 5.51 -12.70
CA ARG A 235 11.20 5.38 -11.31
C ARG A 235 11.71 3.97 -10.98
N HIS A 236 10.96 2.94 -11.39
CA HIS A 236 11.35 1.54 -11.22
C HIS A 236 12.56 1.14 -12.07
N ALA A 237 12.71 1.72 -13.27
CA ALA A 237 13.88 1.55 -14.12
C ALA A 237 15.13 2.27 -13.57
N GLY A 238 14.94 3.25 -12.68
CA GLY A 238 15.99 4.10 -12.10
C GLY A 238 16.32 5.34 -12.91
N LEU A 239 15.51 5.69 -13.92
CA LEU A 239 15.70 6.88 -14.79
C LEU A 239 15.10 8.13 -14.12
N TRP A 240 15.66 8.50 -12.98
CA TRP A 240 15.17 9.60 -12.14
C TRP A 240 15.33 10.96 -12.80
N GLU A 241 16.43 11.17 -13.50
CA GLU A 241 16.75 12.41 -14.20
C GLU A 241 15.68 12.71 -15.28
N GLN A 242 15.34 11.70 -16.10
CA GLN A 242 14.31 11.79 -17.13
C GLN A 242 12.90 11.93 -16.51
N MET A 243 12.60 11.15 -15.46
CA MET A 243 11.32 11.22 -14.74
C MET A 243 11.09 12.64 -14.18
N TRP A 244 12.10 13.24 -13.55
CA TRP A 244 11.98 14.59 -13.00
C TRP A 244 11.79 15.62 -14.12
N GLU A 245 12.56 15.57 -15.21
CA GLU A 245 12.43 16.55 -16.29
C GLU A 245 11.03 16.50 -16.95
N ILE A 246 10.46 15.30 -17.12
CA ILE A 246 9.07 15.12 -17.59
C ILE A 246 8.07 15.73 -16.59
N ILE A 247 8.22 15.53 -15.29
CA ILE A 247 7.38 16.17 -14.25
C ILE A 247 7.53 17.69 -14.32
N ARG A 248 8.78 18.18 -14.36
CA ARG A 248 9.13 19.61 -14.36
C ARG A 248 8.49 20.35 -15.54
N ILE A 249 8.61 19.79 -16.75
CA ILE A 249 8.01 20.38 -17.95
C ILE A 249 6.47 20.35 -17.87
N ASN A 250 5.86 19.23 -17.46
CA ASN A 250 4.41 19.14 -17.34
C ASN A 250 3.84 20.08 -16.25
N LEU A 251 4.56 20.31 -15.14
CA LEU A 251 4.17 21.32 -14.15
C LEU A 251 4.32 22.75 -14.69
N CYS A 252 5.45 23.08 -15.34
CA CYS A 252 5.69 24.40 -15.92
C CYS A 252 4.74 24.80 -17.06
N LEU A 253 4.09 23.83 -17.72
CA LEU A 253 3.12 24.10 -18.80
C LEU A 253 1.67 24.20 -18.31
N ASN A 254 1.34 23.54 -17.19
CA ASN A 254 -0.03 23.48 -16.67
C ASN A 254 -0.26 24.40 -15.46
N LEU A 255 0.80 24.98 -14.90
CA LEU A 255 0.76 25.97 -13.82
C LEU A 255 1.53 27.23 -14.25
N PRO A 256 1.13 28.44 -13.80
CA PRO A 256 1.84 29.69 -14.09
C PRO A 256 3.15 29.80 -13.29
N LEU A 257 4.15 29.00 -13.68
CA LEU A 257 5.47 28.86 -13.05
C LEU A 257 6.58 29.41 -13.95
N ASP A 258 7.48 30.19 -13.38
CA ASP A 258 8.65 30.70 -14.10
C ASP A 258 9.64 29.55 -14.38
N HIS A 259 10.08 29.40 -15.63
CA HIS A 259 10.75 28.19 -16.14
C HIS A 259 12.00 27.72 -15.37
N ASP A 260 12.67 28.61 -14.65
CA ASP A 260 13.90 28.30 -13.92
C ASP A 260 13.67 28.01 -12.42
N THR A 261 12.48 28.29 -11.86
CA THR A 261 12.17 28.03 -10.43
C THR A 261 12.32 26.58 -10.02
N LEU A 262 11.91 25.65 -10.89
CA LEU A 262 12.07 24.21 -10.71
C LEU A 262 13.38 23.65 -11.32
N LYS A 263 14.30 24.52 -11.75
CA LYS A 263 15.68 24.15 -12.15
C LYS A 263 16.72 24.63 -11.14
N SER A 264 16.44 25.70 -10.38
CA SER A 264 17.34 26.27 -9.37
C SER A 264 17.37 25.46 -8.06
N ILE A 265 17.45 24.13 -8.17
CA ILE A 265 17.48 23.20 -7.04
C ILE A 265 18.94 22.97 -6.61
N ASN A 266 19.17 22.78 -5.31
CA ASN A 266 20.49 22.48 -4.75
C ASN A 266 20.75 20.97 -4.79
N THR A 267 21.58 20.53 -5.74
CA THR A 267 22.20 19.20 -5.71
C THR A 267 23.39 19.17 -4.73
N ILE A 268 23.96 18.00 -4.48
CA ILE A 268 25.28 17.89 -3.85
C ILE A 268 26.35 18.44 -4.83
N ASP A 269 27.44 18.98 -4.30
CA ASP A 269 28.64 19.30 -5.08
C ASP A 269 29.32 18.02 -5.56
N GLU A 270 29.51 17.89 -6.87
CA GLU A 270 30.16 16.75 -7.53
C GLU A 270 31.52 16.40 -6.90
N LYS A 271 32.29 17.41 -6.45
CA LYS A 271 33.60 17.23 -5.79
C LYS A 271 33.45 16.56 -4.42
N VAL A 272 32.34 16.84 -3.71
CA VAL A 272 32.01 16.22 -2.42
C VAL A 272 31.50 14.80 -2.61
N LEU A 273 30.88 14.47 -3.75
CA LEU A 273 30.53 13.09 -4.12
C LEU A 273 31.79 12.26 -4.44
N ILE A 274 32.69 12.75 -5.30
CA ILE A 274 33.94 12.07 -5.69
C ILE A 274 34.78 11.70 -4.45
N ASN A 275 34.97 12.65 -3.53
CA ASN A 275 35.66 12.40 -2.25
C ASN A 275 35.03 11.27 -1.42
N MET A 276 33.72 11.01 -1.55
CA MET A 276 33.04 9.91 -0.87
C MET A 276 33.14 8.57 -1.63
N GLU A 277 33.27 8.59 -2.95
CA GLU A 277 33.56 7.39 -3.74
C GLU A 277 34.98 6.90 -3.45
N GLU A 278 35.98 7.79 -3.36
CA GLU A 278 37.35 7.47 -2.91
C GLU A 278 37.38 6.83 -1.51
N LEU A 279 36.59 7.35 -0.57
CA LEU A 279 36.44 6.78 0.79
C LEU A 279 35.76 5.40 0.80
N VAL A 280 34.95 5.07 -0.21
CA VAL A 280 34.42 3.71 -0.39
C VAL A 280 35.46 2.80 -1.04
N LEU A 281 36.13 3.23 -2.11
CA LEU A 281 37.14 2.44 -2.82
C LEU A 281 38.31 2.04 -1.89
N THR A 282 38.77 2.97 -1.06
CA THR A 282 39.84 2.72 -0.06
C THR A 282 39.44 1.79 1.09
N SER A 283 38.15 1.44 1.25
CA SER A 283 37.64 0.66 2.39
C SER A 283 38.00 -0.84 2.40
N LYS A 284 38.70 -1.34 1.35
CA LYS A 284 39.17 -2.74 1.20
C LYS A 284 38.07 -3.81 1.26
N LEU A 285 36.83 -3.46 0.96
CA LEU A 285 35.71 -4.40 0.93
C LEU A 285 35.74 -5.30 -0.32
N PRO A 286 35.04 -6.45 -0.30
CA PRO A 286 34.82 -7.27 -1.49
C PRO A 286 34.15 -6.49 -2.63
N LEU A 287 34.49 -6.83 -3.88
CA LEU A 287 34.10 -6.10 -5.09
C LEU A 287 32.58 -5.87 -5.22
N ASN A 288 31.78 -6.88 -4.87
CA ASN A 288 30.31 -6.78 -4.85
C ASN A 288 29.79 -5.77 -3.82
N GLN A 289 30.45 -5.64 -2.66
CA GLN A 289 30.09 -4.68 -1.62
C GLN A 289 30.57 -3.25 -1.95
N LEU A 290 31.69 -3.11 -2.66
CA LEU A 290 32.12 -1.83 -3.22
C LEU A 290 31.10 -1.36 -4.27
N TRP A 291 30.78 -2.19 -5.26
CA TRP A 291 29.79 -1.88 -6.29
C TRP A 291 28.43 -1.49 -5.69
N LEU A 292 27.88 -2.31 -4.78
CA LEU A 292 26.63 -2.01 -4.09
C LEU A 292 26.64 -0.66 -3.35
N ARG A 293 27.79 -0.23 -2.81
CA ARG A 293 27.92 1.06 -2.12
C ARG A 293 27.95 2.22 -3.11
N ILE A 294 28.82 2.19 -4.12
CA ILE A 294 28.96 3.29 -5.09
C ILE A 294 27.70 3.42 -5.96
N GLU A 295 27.11 2.30 -6.41
CA GLU A 295 25.82 2.29 -7.12
C GLU A 295 24.71 2.93 -6.26
N SER A 296 24.65 2.63 -4.95
CA SER A 296 23.67 3.24 -4.04
C SER A 296 23.94 4.72 -3.71
N LEU A 297 25.22 5.13 -3.68
CA LEU A 297 25.62 6.54 -3.52
C LEU A 297 25.14 7.34 -4.74
N ARG A 298 25.53 6.92 -5.96
CA ARG A 298 25.14 7.56 -7.22
C ARG A 298 23.62 7.59 -7.41
N GLU A 299 22.91 6.47 -7.21
CA GLU A 299 21.44 6.39 -7.27
C GLU A 299 20.75 7.41 -6.33
N SER A 300 21.37 7.69 -5.18
CA SER A 300 20.79 8.64 -4.23
C SER A 300 21.04 10.11 -4.57
N CYS A 301 22.08 10.39 -5.37
CA CYS A 301 22.55 11.73 -5.72
C CYS A 301 22.06 12.16 -7.11
N HIS A 302 21.94 11.22 -8.06
CA HIS A 302 21.64 11.48 -9.47
C HIS A 302 20.14 11.37 -9.74
N TRP A 303 19.37 12.38 -9.29
CA TRP A 303 17.91 12.44 -9.46
C TRP A 303 17.40 13.70 -10.18
N THR A 304 18.31 14.56 -10.62
CA THR A 304 18.06 15.72 -11.51
C THR A 304 19.03 15.68 -12.67
N SER A 305 18.57 16.15 -13.83
CA SER A 305 19.44 16.53 -14.95
C SER A 305 20.46 17.59 -14.52
N VAL A 306 21.68 17.55 -15.07
CA VAL A 306 22.76 18.48 -14.68
C VAL A 306 22.57 19.85 -15.35
N ASP A 307 22.60 20.91 -14.55
CA ASP A 307 22.64 22.29 -15.05
C ASP A 307 24.06 22.64 -15.50
N LEU A 308 24.28 22.61 -16.83
CA LEU A 308 25.53 22.95 -17.50
C LEU A 308 26.07 24.37 -17.19
N LYS A 309 25.28 25.23 -16.53
CA LYS A 309 25.72 26.55 -16.05
C LYS A 309 26.39 26.52 -14.68
N LYS A 310 26.33 25.40 -13.95
CA LYS A 310 26.77 25.28 -12.55
C LYS A 310 27.86 24.23 -12.31
N VAL A 311 27.99 23.23 -13.17
CA VAL A 311 28.91 22.10 -13.01
C VAL A 311 29.89 22.07 -14.18
N ASP A 312 31.18 21.99 -13.88
CA ASP A 312 32.24 21.81 -14.87
C ASP A 312 32.02 20.47 -15.60
N ILE A 313 31.84 20.50 -16.93
CA ILE A 313 31.49 19.31 -17.73
C ILE A 313 32.52 18.18 -17.57
N SER A 314 33.79 18.52 -17.34
CA SER A 314 34.88 17.57 -17.08
C SER A 314 34.78 16.79 -15.76
N LEU A 315 33.82 17.12 -14.88
CA LEU A 315 33.52 16.36 -13.66
C LEU A 315 32.35 15.37 -13.87
N ILE A 316 31.65 15.44 -15.00
CA ILE A 316 30.50 14.59 -15.30
C ILE A 316 30.97 13.32 -16.02
N GLY A 317 31.28 12.28 -15.26
CA GLY A 317 31.67 10.97 -15.82
C GLY A 317 30.52 10.14 -16.44
N ASP A 318 29.28 10.62 -16.36
CA ASP A 318 28.08 9.87 -16.74
C ASP A 318 27.16 10.71 -17.65
N GLU A 319 27.30 10.52 -18.95
CA GLU A 319 26.55 11.24 -20.00
C GLU A 319 25.03 11.07 -19.85
N ARG A 320 24.53 9.96 -19.26
CA ARG A 320 23.09 9.69 -19.12
C ARG A 320 22.38 10.60 -18.11
N ARG A 321 23.13 11.43 -17.38
CA ARG A 321 22.58 12.52 -16.54
C ARG A 321 22.18 13.76 -17.37
N LEU A 322 22.56 13.83 -18.65
CA LEU A 322 22.20 14.91 -19.57
C LEU A 322 21.00 14.52 -20.43
N VAL A 323 19.82 14.47 -19.80
CA VAL A 323 18.53 14.19 -20.47
C VAL A 323 18.31 15.13 -21.64
N SER A 324 18.14 14.58 -22.84
CA SER A 324 17.89 15.38 -24.05
C SER A 324 16.45 15.93 -24.11
N ALA A 325 16.24 16.93 -24.97
CA ALA A 325 14.89 17.42 -25.26
C ALA A 325 14.04 16.32 -25.92
N GLU A 326 14.64 15.51 -26.80
CA GLU A 326 13.96 14.46 -27.57
C GLU A 326 13.39 13.35 -26.65
N GLU A 327 14.12 12.98 -25.60
CA GLU A 327 13.68 12.04 -24.54
C GLU A 327 12.46 12.50 -23.74
N THR A 328 12.06 13.78 -23.83
CA THR A 328 11.03 14.37 -22.96
C THR A 328 9.88 15.01 -23.73
N THR A 329 10.08 15.48 -24.97
CA THR A 329 9.05 16.15 -25.78
C THR A 329 7.77 15.32 -25.97
N ASP A 330 7.90 14.01 -26.15
CA ASP A 330 6.74 13.15 -26.39
C ASP A 330 5.89 12.89 -25.14
N PHE A 331 6.42 13.13 -23.95
CA PHE A 331 5.69 13.01 -22.67
C PHE A 331 5.05 14.33 -22.21
N ILE A 332 5.17 15.41 -23.00
CA ILE A 332 4.54 16.70 -22.71
C ILE A 332 3.02 16.64 -22.96
N TYR A 333 2.23 16.98 -21.94
CA TYR A 333 0.77 17.06 -22.03
C TYR A 333 0.22 18.39 -21.45
N PRO A 334 -0.26 19.33 -22.30
CA PRO A 334 -1.03 20.47 -21.85
C PRO A 334 -2.46 20.03 -21.51
N THR A 335 -2.81 20.05 -20.23
CA THR A 335 -4.15 19.80 -19.71
C THR A 335 -5.13 20.90 -20.12
N ILE A 336 -6.38 20.52 -20.43
CA ILE A 336 -7.40 21.47 -20.90
C ILE A 336 -8.36 21.86 -19.76
N SER A 337 -8.58 20.96 -18.79
CA SER A 337 -9.45 21.19 -17.64
C SER A 337 -8.69 21.65 -16.38
N LYS A 338 -9.16 22.75 -15.76
CA LYS A 338 -8.54 23.31 -14.53
C LYS A 338 -8.45 22.29 -13.41
N ASP A 339 -9.51 21.53 -13.21
CA ASP A 339 -9.67 20.49 -12.17
C ASP A 339 -8.55 19.43 -12.24
N SER A 340 -8.01 19.17 -13.44
CA SER A 340 -6.96 18.17 -13.66
C SER A 340 -5.57 18.61 -13.16
N SER A 341 -5.33 19.92 -12.96
CA SER A 341 -4.07 20.44 -12.43
C SER A 341 -3.78 19.92 -11.01
N PHE A 342 -4.79 19.86 -10.15
CA PHE A 342 -4.69 19.28 -8.80
C PHE A 342 -4.29 17.79 -8.86
N ARG A 343 -4.89 17.01 -9.76
CA ARG A 343 -4.54 15.59 -9.94
C ARG A 343 -3.13 15.40 -10.51
N LEU A 344 -2.68 16.23 -11.45
CA LEU A 344 -1.30 16.24 -11.95
C LEU A 344 -0.30 16.48 -10.82
N ILE A 345 -0.60 17.40 -9.90
CA ILE A 345 0.23 17.70 -8.72
C ILE A 345 0.30 16.52 -7.76
N VAL A 346 -0.85 15.90 -7.45
CA VAL A 346 -0.90 14.70 -6.59
C VAL A 346 -0.08 13.56 -7.19
N PHE A 347 -0.23 13.28 -8.49
CA PHE A 347 0.58 12.26 -9.18
C PHE A 347 2.08 12.63 -9.24
N SER A 348 2.43 13.91 -9.37
CA SER A 348 3.83 14.37 -9.35
C SER A 348 4.48 14.11 -7.99
N LEU A 349 3.80 14.48 -6.89
CA LEU A 349 4.27 14.27 -5.52
C LEU A 349 4.37 12.76 -5.17
N LEU A 350 3.40 11.96 -5.59
CA LEU A 350 3.44 10.49 -5.45
C LEU A 350 4.59 9.83 -6.23
N SER A 351 4.94 10.40 -7.39
CA SER A 351 6.11 9.95 -8.18
C SER A 351 7.41 10.21 -7.40
N LEU A 352 7.53 11.38 -6.76
CA LEU A 352 8.62 11.75 -5.83
C LEU A 352 8.59 11.01 -4.46
N LYS A 353 7.96 9.83 -4.40
CA LYS A 353 7.81 8.94 -3.22
C LYS A 353 7.01 9.52 -2.04
N VAL A 354 6.43 10.73 -2.14
CA VAL A 354 5.62 11.30 -1.06
C VAL A 354 4.31 10.50 -0.91
N PRO A 355 4.05 9.83 0.23
CA PRO A 355 2.85 9.04 0.41
C PRO A 355 1.64 9.89 0.82
N LEU A 356 0.42 9.47 0.46
CA LEU A 356 -0.83 10.15 0.85
C LEU A 356 -1.03 10.13 2.38
N LEU A 357 -1.42 11.27 2.97
CA LEU A 357 -1.62 11.42 4.41
C LEU A 357 -2.91 12.25 4.70
N PRO A 358 -4.05 11.60 5.02
CA PRO A 358 -4.25 10.16 5.23
C PRO A 358 -4.29 9.33 3.94
N THR A 359 -4.26 8.01 4.09
CA THR A 359 -4.47 7.00 3.04
C THR A 359 -5.82 6.30 3.25
N ARG A 360 -6.82 6.68 2.46
CA ARG A 360 -8.19 6.15 2.52
C ARG A 360 -8.53 5.35 1.27
N HIS A 361 -9.48 4.43 1.37
CA HIS A 361 -9.98 3.67 0.22
C HIS A 361 -10.64 4.56 -0.82
N CYS A 362 -11.50 5.50 -0.42
CA CYS A 362 -12.16 6.36 -1.40
C CYS A 362 -11.16 7.16 -2.24
N THR A 363 -10.06 7.68 -1.69
CA THR A 363 -9.06 8.38 -2.51
C THR A 363 -8.18 7.49 -3.36
N ILE A 364 -7.88 6.26 -2.93
CA ILE A 364 -7.14 5.29 -3.77
C ILE A 364 -8.03 4.86 -4.94
N LYS A 365 -9.35 4.78 -4.73
CA LYS A 365 -10.39 4.57 -5.75
C LYS A 365 -10.58 5.78 -6.68
N ASP A 366 -10.67 7.00 -6.15
CA ASP A 366 -10.83 8.27 -6.89
C ASP A 366 -9.62 8.59 -7.81
N LEU A 367 -8.42 8.18 -7.39
CA LEU A 367 -7.18 8.27 -8.17
C LEU A 367 -6.97 7.04 -9.09
N GLU A 368 -7.89 6.08 -9.07
CA GLU A 368 -7.86 4.83 -9.84
C GLU A 368 -6.56 4.00 -9.65
N LEU A 369 -6.11 3.88 -8.40
CA LEU A 369 -4.83 3.25 -7.99
C LEU A 369 -4.96 1.81 -7.45
N GLU A 370 -6.18 1.26 -7.34
CA GLU A 370 -6.42 -0.03 -6.67
C GLU A 370 -5.80 -1.23 -7.43
N ASP A 371 -5.82 -1.20 -8.76
CA ASP A 371 -5.41 -2.31 -9.63
C ASP A 371 -3.88 -2.46 -9.80
N TYR A 372 -3.07 -1.64 -9.12
CA TYR A 372 -1.66 -1.41 -9.43
C TYR A 372 -0.69 -1.77 -8.29
N SER A 373 -0.80 -3.03 -7.85
CA SER A 373 0.22 -3.79 -7.10
C SER A 373 1.68 -3.47 -7.49
N TRP A 374 1.94 -3.40 -8.80
CA TRP A 374 3.26 -3.19 -9.38
C TRP A 374 3.90 -1.82 -9.09
N CYS A 375 3.12 -0.79 -8.74
CA CYS A 375 3.63 0.56 -8.45
C CYS A 375 4.39 0.65 -7.11
N ILE A 376 4.40 -0.43 -6.32
CA ILE A 376 4.82 -0.46 -4.93
C ILE A 376 6.22 -1.08 -4.83
N ASP A 377 7.26 -0.25 -4.82
CA ASP A 377 8.67 -0.70 -4.74
C ASP A 377 9.41 -0.31 -3.45
N SER A 378 8.94 0.71 -2.75
CA SER A 378 9.70 1.37 -1.67
C SER A 378 8.87 1.54 -0.39
N LEU A 379 9.55 1.55 0.75
CA LEU A 379 8.95 1.51 2.09
C LEU A 379 7.99 2.69 2.36
N GLU A 380 8.23 3.85 1.75
CA GLU A 380 7.41 5.07 1.85
C GLU A 380 5.94 4.82 1.60
N SER A 381 5.62 3.98 0.62
CA SER A 381 4.25 3.59 0.27
C SER A 381 3.50 2.91 1.42
N VAL A 382 4.21 2.31 2.37
CA VAL A 382 3.67 1.57 3.52
C VAL A 382 3.89 2.33 4.84
N LEU A 383 4.77 3.35 4.89
CA LEU A 383 4.97 4.19 6.08
C LEU A 383 3.67 4.76 6.68
N PRO A 384 2.65 5.18 5.90
CA PRO A 384 1.39 5.61 6.48
C PRO A 384 0.62 4.51 7.22
N MET A 385 0.91 3.20 7.04
CA MET A 385 0.33 2.14 7.89
C MET A 385 1.03 2.06 9.26
N ILE A 386 2.34 2.31 9.29
CA ILE A 386 3.11 2.35 10.54
C ILE A 386 2.75 3.63 11.31
N TYR A 387 2.54 4.73 10.58
CA TYR A 387 2.19 6.04 11.12
C TYR A 387 0.69 6.23 11.41
N SER A 388 -0.23 5.53 10.72
CA SER A 388 -1.69 5.63 10.94
C SER A 388 -2.14 5.15 12.32
N ILE A 389 -1.23 4.63 13.15
CA ILE A 389 -1.36 4.49 14.61
C ILE A 389 -1.31 5.88 15.29
N ILE A 390 -1.97 6.84 14.65
CA ILE A 390 -2.27 8.18 15.09
C ILE A 390 -3.04 8.04 16.40
N TRP A 391 -2.46 8.57 17.49
CA TRP A 391 -3.17 8.86 18.74
C TRP A 391 -3.49 7.72 19.74
N LYS A 392 -2.63 6.68 19.88
CA LYS A 392 -2.39 6.12 21.24
C LYS A 392 -1.09 5.33 21.47
N ASN A 393 -0.52 5.55 22.67
CA ASN A 393 0.43 4.74 23.42
C ASN A 393 1.83 4.45 22.83
N GLU A 394 2.84 5.15 23.35
CA GLU A 394 4.26 4.71 23.41
C GLU A 394 4.49 3.43 24.24
N LEU A 395 3.42 2.83 24.79
CA LEU A 395 3.45 1.71 25.75
C LEU A 395 2.79 0.41 25.23
N THR A 396 2.18 0.39 24.05
CA THR A 396 1.47 -0.81 23.53
C THR A 396 1.56 -1.05 22.02
N SER A 397 2.15 -0.15 21.23
CA SER A 397 2.08 -0.18 19.76
C SER A 397 3.19 -1.02 19.11
N ARG A 398 3.11 -2.36 19.23
CA ARG A 398 4.15 -3.31 18.75
C ARG A 398 4.60 -3.16 17.29
N LEU A 399 3.78 -2.57 16.42
CA LEU A 399 4.13 -2.27 15.02
C LEU A 399 5.08 -1.07 14.87
N SER A 400 5.06 -0.13 15.80
CA SER A 400 5.95 1.03 15.88
C SER A 400 7.01 0.89 16.99
N ASP A 401 7.21 -0.33 17.50
CA ASP A 401 8.40 -0.69 18.28
C ASP A 401 9.65 -0.24 17.50
N LYS A 402 10.53 0.54 18.15
CA LYS A 402 11.67 1.18 17.46
C LYS A 402 12.57 0.18 16.73
N SER A 403 12.70 -1.04 17.25
CA SER A 403 13.41 -2.13 16.59
C SER A 403 12.77 -2.54 15.26
N VAL A 404 11.45 -2.60 15.15
CA VAL A 404 10.77 -3.00 13.90
C VAL A 404 10.95 -1.95 12.81
N ILE A 405 10.91 -0.67 13.20
CA ILE A 405 11.20 0.44 12.29
C ILE A 405 12.69 0.44 11.90
N ALA A 406 13.60 0.23 12.86
CA ALA A 406 15.04 0.10 12.58
C ALA A 406 15.33 -1.08 11.63
N ASP A 407 14.82 -2.28 11.90
CA ASP A 407 14.94 -3.48 11.05
C ASP A 407 14.54 -3.16 9.58
N LEU A 408 13.44 -2.41 9.38
CA LEU A 408 12.92 -2.00 8.06
C LEU A 408 13.76 -0.90 7.37
N LEU A 409 14.32 0.05 8.14
CA LEU A 409 15.19 1.13 7.62
C LEU A 409 16.62 0.64 7.34
N GLU A 410 17.11 -0.31 8.14
CA GLU A 410 18.42 -0.92 8.00
C GLU A 410 18.44 -1.88 6.80
N GLY A 411 17.43 -2.77 6.69
CA GLY A 411 17.26 -3.82 5.68
C GLY A 411 16.99 -3.38 4.23
N LYS A 412 17.47 -2.20 3.82
CA LYS A 412 17.53 -1.72 2.41
C LYS A 412 16.26 -1.92 1.56
N LEU A 413 15.07 -1.89 2.14
CA LEU A 413 13.79 -1.84 1.40
C LEU A 413 13.60 -0.53 0.61
N ILE A 414 14.58 0.35 0.68
CA ILE A 414 14.57 1.77 0.38
C ILE A 414 15.49 2.01 -0.83
N SER A 415 14.91 2.34 -1.99
CA SER A 415 15.62 2.74 -3.22
C SER A 415 16.00 4.23 -3.17
N GLY A 416 17.05 4.65 -3.87
CA GLY A 416 17.42 6.06 -4.02
C GLY A 416 16.49 6.83 -4.99
N PRO A 417 16.47 8.18 -4.98
CA PRO A 417 16.93 9.07 -3.91
C PRO A 417 16.03 8.99 -2.67
N GLN A 418 16.48 9.63 -1.57
CA GLN A 418 15.98 9.35 -0.23
C GLN A 418 15.90 10.52 0.72
N TYR A 419 14.92 10.47 1.62
CA TYR A 419 14.79 11.37 2.78
C TYR A 419 14.67 10.64 4.13
N LEU A 420 14.55 9.31 4.17
CA LEU A 420 14.34 8.55 5.42
C LEU A 420 15.64 8.25 6.18
N LYS A 421 16.57 7.56 5.52
CA LYS A 421 17.82 7.06 6.11
C LYS A 421 18.92 8.10 6.04
N PHE A 422 19.82 8.13 7.04
CA PHE A 422 20.98 9.02 7.01
C PHE A 422 21.82 8.78 5.74
N HIS A 423 21.92 9.82 4.91
CA HIS A 423 22.68 9.83 3.67
C HIS A 423 23.12 11.26 3.33
N PRO A 424 24.29 11.49 2.70
CA PRO A 424 24.67 12.80 2.15
C PRO A 424 23.54 13.52 1.39
N ALA A 425 22.84 12.79 0.51
CA ALA A 425 21.77 13.33 -0.33
C ALA A 425 20.45 13.61 0.41
N GLN A 426 20.34 13.19 1.68
CA GLN A 426 19.07 13.14 2.41
C GLN A 426 18.45 14.51 2.65
N GLU A 427 19.27 15.51 3.00
CA GLU A 427 18.76 16.86 3.26
C GLU A 427 18.47 17.61 1.95
N SER A 428 19.30 17.46 0.91
CA SER A 428 19.06 18.06 -0.41
C SER A 428 17.79 17.53 -1.07
N PHE A 429 17.53 16.22 -1.01
CA PHE A 429 16.30 15.64 -1.58
C PHE A 429 15.04 16.05 -0.77
N LEU A 430 15.16 16.19 0.56
CA LEU A 430 14.07 16.68 1.40
C LEU A 430 13.80 18.19 1.21
N GLU A 431 14.84 19.01 1.05
CA GLU A 431 14.71 20.43 0.67
C GLU A 431 14.10 20.60 -0.72
N PHE A 432 14.48 19.75 -1.67
CA PHE A 432 13.84 19.69 -2.98
C PHE A 432 12.34 19.40 -2.89
N ILE A 433 11.92 18.36 -2.17
CA ILE A 433 10.48 18.05 -1.97
C ILE A 433 9.75 19.23 -1.31
N ARG A 434 10.34 19.87 -0.29
CA ARG A 434 9.81 21.10 0.32
C ARG A 434 9.66 22.24 -0.69
N SER A 435 10.64 22.43 -1.58
CA SER A 435 10.57 23.46 -2.62
C SER A 435 9.46 23.18 -3.63
N VAL A 436 9.31 21.93 -4.10
CA VAL A 436 8.21 21.52 -5.01
C VAL A 436 6.85 21.78 -4.35
N PHE A 437 6.67 21.35 -3.09
CA PHE A 437 5.44 21.62 -2.33
C PHE A 437 5.09 23.11 -2.27
N HIS A 438 6.04 23.99 -1.93
CA HIS A 438 5.79 25.42 -1.83
C HIS A 438 5.55 26.08 -3.20
N THR A 439 6.44 25.86 -4.17
CA THR A 439 6.36 26.44 -5.52
C THR A 439 5.06 26.07 -6.23
N VAL A 440 4.57 24.84 -6.05
CA VAL A 440 3.30 24.39 -6.60
C VAL A 440 2.10 24.97 -5.83
N ALA A 441 2.11 24.94 -4.50
CA ALA A 441 1.00 25.42 -3.69
C ALA A 441 0.74 26.94 -3.84
N GLU A 442 1.78 27.74 -4.08
CA GLU A 442 1.64 29.20 -4.29
C GLU A 442 0.92 29.58 -5.60
N LYS A 443 0.67 28.63 -6.51
CA LYS A 443 -0.08 28.85 -7.76
C LYS A 443 -1.49 28.25 -7.76
N LEU A 444 -1.96 27.69 -6.63
CA LEU A 444 -3.25 27.01 -6.50
C LEU A 444 -4.37 27.90 -5.89
N PRO A 445 -5.66 27.58 -6.16
CA PRO A 445 -6.81 28.11 -5.40
C PRO A 445 -6.65 27.89 -3.88
N PRO A 446 -7.29 28.73 -3.03
CA PRO A 446 -7.03 28.73 -1.58
C PRO A 446 -7.35 27.41 -0.87
N SER A 447 -8.39 26.70 -1.30
CA SER A 447 -8.76 25.35 -0.83
C SER A 447 -7.66 24.34 -1.15
N GLN A 448 -7.35 24.15 -2.45
CA GLN A 448 -6.32 23.25 -2.96
C GLN A 448 -4.94 23.55 -2.35
N ARG A 449 -4.55 24.83 -2.29
CA ARG A 449 -3.32 25.33 -1.63
C ARG A 449 -3.26 24.90 -0.17
N THR A 450 -4.37 25.05 0.57
CA THR A 450 -4.45 24.65 1.98
C THR A 450 -4.30 23.14 2.14
N SER A 451 -5.01 22.33 1.33
CA SER A 451 -4.91 20.87 1.37
C SER A 451 -3.52 20.33 1.02
N ILE A 452 -2.84 20.89 0.01
CA ILE A 452 -1.45 20.52 -0.34
C ILE A 452 -0.46 20.91 0.77
N LEU A 453 -0.62 22.08 1.40
CA LEU A 453 0.26 22.50 2.50
C LEU A 453 0.00 21.74 3.81
N ILE A 454 -1.23 21.28 4.06
CA ILE A 454 -1.55 20.34 5.13
C ILE A 454 -0.89 18.97 4.88
N TRP A 455 -0.91 18.47 3.64
CA TRP A 455 -0.21 17.23 3.27
C TRP A 455 1.30 17.33 3.53
N TRP A 456 1.93 18.45 3.18
CA TRP A 456 3.33 18.73 3.54
C TRP A 456 3.57 18.71 5.06
N LEU A 457 2.76 19.42 5.85
CA LEU A 457 2.92 19.42 7.32
C LEU A 457 2.75 18.01 7.93
N ARG A 458 1.87 17.18 7.37
CA ARG A 458 1.72 15.77 7.78
C ARG A 458 2.92 14.92 7.40
N LEU A 459 3.54 15.17 6.25
CA LEU A 459 4.80 14.52 5.86
C LEU A 459 5.91 14.86 6.87
N GLU A 460 6.11 16.14 7.20
CA GLU A 460 7.10 16.56 8.20
C GLU A 460 6.83 15.91 9.57
N ARG A 461 5.57 15.81 10.00
CA ARG A 461 5.19 15.13 11.25
C ARG A 461 5.51 13.62 11.22
N LEU A 462 5.25 12.94 10.09
CA LEU A 462 5.61 11.54 9.88
C LEU A 462 7.14 11.35 9.94
N LEU A 463 7.92 12.24 9.32
CA LEU A 463 9.38 12.20 9.36
C LEU A 463 9.93 12.42 10.78
N VAL A 464 9.36 13.37 11.53
CA VAL A 464 9.71 13.60 12.94
C VAL A 464 9.44 12.36 13.80
N ASN A 465 8.32 11.65 13.58
CA ASN A 465 8.01 10.44 14.33
C ASN A 465 8.99 9.31 14.02
N ILE A 466 9.37 9.11 12.74
CA ILE A 466 10.38 8.12 12.34
C ILE A 466 11.76 8.47 12.92
N ALA A 467 12.14 9.75 12.92
CA ALA A 467 13.40 10.23 13.49
C ALA A 467 13.55 10.02 15.02
N LYS A 468 12.52 9.52 15.71
CA LYS A 468 12.61 9.06 17.10
C LYS A 468 13.46 7.78 17.28
N SER A 469 13.85 7.07 16.21
CA SER A 469 14.91 6.05 16.29
C SER A 469 16.29 6.70 16.46
N ASP A 470 16.61 7.68 15.63
CA ASP A 470 17.97 8.18 15.39
C ASP A 470 18.24 9.48 16.17
N ALA A 471 18.18 9.37 17.49
CA ALA A 471 18.18 10.52 18.42
C ALA A 471 19.30 11.56 18.19
N LEU A 472 20.49 11.14 17.72
CA LEU A 472 21.62 12.04 17.45
C LEU A 472 21.36 12.97 16.25
N CYS A 473 20.90 12.41 15.11
CA CYS A 473 20.69 13.15 13.87
C CYS A 473 19.47 14.08 13.97
N ALA A 474 18.43 13.66 14.69
CA ALA A 474 17.17 14.39 14.83
C ALA A 474 17.36 15.82 15.40
N THR A 475 18.27 16.02 16.36
CA THR A 475 18.37 17.28 17.13
C THR A 475 18.57 18.54 16.28
N ASN A 476 19.44 18.51 15.27
CA ASN A 476 19.71 19.66 14.42
C ASN A 476 18.64 19.85 13.33
N ARG A 477 18.11 18.76 12.76
CA ARG A 477 16.94 18.81 11.86
C ARG A 477 15.73 19.43 12.53
N ASN A 478 15.43 19.03 13.76
CA ASN A 478 14.26 19.50 14.50
C ASN A 478 14.34 21.01 14.78
N LYS A 479 15.53 21.56 15.05
CA LYS A 479 15.75 23.02 15.16
C LYS A 479 15.50 23.73 13.82
N LYS A 480 16.06 23.20 12.72
CA LYS A 480 15.88 23.73 11.35
C LYS A 480 14.39 23.72 10.96
N LEU A 481 13.70 22.60 11.14
CA LEU A 481 12.27 22.42 10.87
C LEU A 481 11.41 23.40 11.69
N LYS A 482 11.65 23.54 13.00
CA LYS A 482 10.96 24.54 13.84
C LYS A 482 11.17 25.97 13.32
N SER A 483 12.35 26.29 12.77
CA SER A 483 12.62 27.59 12.12
C SER A 483 11.80 27.76 10.84
N THR A 484 11.85 26.76 9.94
CA THR A 484 11.13 26.77 8.65
C THR A 484 9.61 26.88 8.82
N ILE A 485 9.00 26.13 9.74
CA ILE A 485 7.55 26.24 9.98
C ILE A 485 7.22 27.60 10.61
N LYS A 486 8.07 28.13 11.51
CA LYS A 486 7.86 29.47 12.10
C LYS A 486 8.07 30.61 11.09
N SER A 487 8.87 30.45 10.03
CA SER A 487 8.93 31.43 8.93
C SER A 487 7.74 31.28 7.98
N PHE A 488 7.30 30.05 7.69
CA PHE A 488 6.10 29.76 6.90
C PHE A 488 4.81 30.34 7.53
N LEU A 489 4.58 30.15 8.83
CA LEU A 489 3.44 30.72 9.56
C LEU A 489 3.49 32.26 9.66
N LYS A 490 4.67 32.87 9.53
CA LYS A 490 4.83 34.34 9.53
C LYS A 490 4.44 35.01 8.20
N LYS A 491 4.33 34.27 7.09
CA LYS A 491 3.79 34.80 5.82
C LYS A 491 2.36 35.30 6.03
N ALA A 492 2.02 36.48 5.52
CA ALA A 492 0.72 37.13 5.79
C ALA A 492 -0.48 36.23 5.44
N GLU A 493 -0.42 35.54 4.30
CA GLU A 493 -1.41 34.56 3.81
C GLU A 493 -1.68 33.39 4.77
N ASN A 494 -0.74 33.06 5.67
CA ASN A 494 -0.79 31.86 6.50
C ASN A 494 -1.17 32.13 7.96
N ARG A 495 -1.07 33.38 8.42
CA ARG A 495 -1.26 33.77 9.84
C ARG A 495 -2.65 33.44 10.41
N ASN A 496 -3.65 33.35 9.55
CA ASN A 496 -5.04 33.13 9.97
C ASN A 496 -5.50 31.67 9.75
N ASN A 497 -4.70 30.82 9.08
CA ASN A 497 -5.13 29.47 8.72
C ASN A 497 -4.97 28.49 9.89
N LEU A 498 -6.09 28.25 10.57
CA LEU A 498 -6.22 27.39 11.75
C LEU A 498 -5.69 25.96 11.55
N HIS A 499 -5.80 25.38 10.34
CA HIS A 499 -5.32 24.02 10.09
C HIS A 499 -3.79 23.92 10.17
N PHE A 500 -3.06 24.95 9.71
CA PHE A 500 -1.59 24.95 9.80
C PHE A 500 -1.10 25.00 11.25
N TYR A 501 -1.79 25.75 12.13
CA TYR A 501 -1.48 25.77 13.56
C TYR A 501 -1.77 24.43 14.25
N ARG A 502 -2.83 23.72 13.86
CA ARG A 502 -3.13 22.37 14.36
C ARG A 502 -1.99 21.40 14.07
N GLU A 503 -1.58 21.28 12.80
CA GLU A 503 -0.52 20.35 12.41
C GLU A 503 0.85 20.79 12.98
N PHE A 504 1.13 22.10 13.10
CA PHE A 504 2.34 22.60 13.76
C PHE A 504 2.37 22.27 15.28
N ALA A 505 1.25 22.42 15.99
CA ALA A 505 1.16 22.00 17.39
C ALA A 505 1.35 20.49 17.53
N LEU A 506 0.80 19.69 16.62
CA LEU A 506 1.00 18.24 16.57
C LEU A 506 2.47 17.87 16.28
N ILE A 507 3.21 18.65 15.49
CA ILE A 507 4.67 18.49 15.32
C ILE A 507 5.42 18.82 16.62
N GLU A 508 5.07 19.90 17.32
CA GLU A 508 5.67 20.23 18.63
C GLU A 508 5.37 19.16 19.70
N TYR A 509 4.21 18.48 19.62
CA TYR A 509 3.89 17.28 20.42
C TYR A 509 4.81 16.09 20.09
N GLU A 510 4.99 15.74 18.80
CA GLU A 510 5.91 14.66 18.42
C GLU A 510 7.37 14.95 18.80
N LEU A 511 7.74 16.23 18.90
CA LEU A 511 9.03 16.71 19.40
C LEU A 511 9.12 16.71 20.94
N GLY A 512 8.20 16.05 21.63
CA GLY A 512 8.19 15.86 23.09
C GLY A 512 7.82 17.12 23.90
N SER A 513 7.37 18.19 23.25
CA SER A 513 7.22 19.52 23.86
C SER A 513 5.75 19.83 24.21
N LEU A 514 5.16 19.01 25.10
CA LEU A 514 3.72 19.02 25.45
C LEU A 514 3.18 20.41 25.82
N ASP A 515 3.88 21.15 26.68
CA ASP A 515 3.43 22.48 27.13
C ASP A 515 3.36 23.48 25.98
N SER A 516 4.34 23.44 25.06
CA SER A 516 4.34 24.32 23.89
C SER A 516 3.23 23.98 22.90
N CYS A 517 2.89 22.69 22.74
CA CYS A 517 1.74 22.25 21.96
C CYS A 517 0.44 22.81 22.54
N LEU A 518 0.21 22.65 23.85
CA LEU A 518 -0.97 23.18 24.54
C LEU A 518 -1.03 24.72 24.51
N GLN A 519 0.11 25.41 24.62
CA GLN A 519 0.18 26.87 24.51
C GLN A 519 -0.17 27.37 23.10
N ILE A 520 0.34 26.73 22.04
CA ILE A 520 -0.01 27.07 20.64
C ILE A 520 -1.52 26.90 20.44
N LEU A 521 -2.07 25.75 20.86
CA LEU A 521 -3.50 25.47 20.68
C LEU A 521 -4.40 26.42 21.50
N LYS A 522 -4.03 26.75 22.75
CA LYS A 522 -4.74 27.75 23.57
C LYS A 522 -4.69 29.15 22.95
N THR A 523 -3.51 29.64 22.56
CA THR A 523 -3.33 31.00 22.02
C THR A 523 -4.10 31.20 20.72
N VAL A 524 -4.13 30.18 19.85
CA VAL A 524 -4.90 30.21 18.59
C VAL A 524 -6.41 30.27 18.85
N ILE A 525 -6.95 29.48 19.79
CA ILE A 525 -8.37 29.53 20.15
C ILE A 525 -8.75 30.87 20.82
N GLN A 526 -7.86 31.41 21.65
CA GLN A 526 -8.08 32.71 22.31
C GLN A 526 -8.01 33.91 21.35
N SER A 527 -7.47 33.74 20.14
CA SER A 527 -7.32 34.81 19.14
C SER A 527 -8.37 34.79 18.01
N GLN A 528 -9.47 34.04 18.15
CA GLN A 528 -10.54 33.99 17.15
C GLN A 528 -11.79 34.77 17.58
N ASP A 529 -12.30 35.61 16.68
CA ASP A 529 -13.56 36.33 16.85
C ASP A 529 -14.75 35.43 16.50
N ASN A 530 -15.40 34.85 17.51
CA ASN A 530 -16.46 33.82 17.39
C ASN A 530 -17.74 34.27 16.65
N SER A 531 -17.83 35.52 16.17
CA SER A 531 -19.06 36.16 15.70
C SER A 531 -19.43 35.89 14.24
N SER A 532 -18.50 35.51 13.37
CA SER A 532 -18.78 35.32 11.93
C SER A 532 -17.82 34.36 11.19
N LEU A 533 -17.67 33.13 11.67
CA LEU A 533 -16.80 32.12 11.06
C LEU A 533 -17.44 31.40 9.86
N GLY A 534 -16.63 31.12 8.83
CA GLY A 534 -17.00 30.26 7.70
C GLY A 534 -17.11 28.78 8.08
N HIS A 535 -17.63 27.96 7.16
CA HIS A 535 -17.79 26.52 7.39
C HIS A 535 -16.43 25.81 7.60
N GLU A 536 -15.42 26.17 6.81
CA GLU A 536 -14.05 25.66 6.94
C GLU A 536 -13.42 26.06 8.28
N ASP A 537 -13.55 27.32 8.69
CA ASP A 537 -13.02 27.80 9.99
C ASP A 537 -13.69 27.09 11.17
N LYS A 538 -15.01 26.83 11.07
CA LYS A 538 -15.75 26.05 12.07
C LYS A 538 -15.24 24.61 12.16
N ALA A 539 -14.93 23.98 11.02
CA ALA A 539 -14.29 22.66 10.99
C ALA A 539 -12.87 22.70 11.58
N ALA A 540 -12.09 23.74 11.28
CA ALA A 540 -10.76 23.92 11.80
C ALA A 540 -10.77 24.06 13.34
N LEU A 541 -11.66 24.89 13.90
CA LEU A 541 -11.82 25.05 15.35
C LEU A 541 -12.30 23.76 16.04
N PHE A 542 -13.29 23.05 15.50
CA PHE A 542 -13.68 21.75 16.08
C PHE A 542 -12.53 20.74 16.06
N SER A 543 -11.73 20.74 15.00
CA SER A 543 -10.55 19.88 14.90
C SER A 543 -9.44 20.25 15.89
N LEU A 544 -9.29 21.54 16.21
CA LEU A 544 -8.41 22.05 17.27
C LEU A 544 -8.92 21.62 18.66
N TYR A 545 -10.20 21.87 18.96
CA TYR A 545 -10.84 21.46 20.21
C TYR A 545 -10.70 19.95 20.46
N ARG A 546 -11.01 19.12 19.46
CA ARG A 546 -10.79 17.67 19.52
C ARG A 546 -9.33 17.35 19.85
N THR A 547 -8.38 17.93 19.12
CA THR A 547 -6.95 17.63 19.31
C THR A 547 -6.51 17.92 20.75
N ILE A 548 -7.00 19.02 21.38
CA ILE A 548 -6.63 19.31 22.77
C ILE A 548 -7.30 18.31 23.75
N LEU A 549 -8.58 17.98 23.55
CA LEU A 549 -9.27 16.98 24.36
C LEU A 549 -8.54 15.62 24.30
N GLU A 550 -8.06 15.23 23.11
CA GLU A 550 -7.21 14.07 22.91
C GLU A 550 -5.89 14.18 23.70
N ILE A 551 -5.15 15.31 23.65
CA ILE A 551 -3.90 15.51 24.46
C ILE A 551 -4.17 15.27 25.94
N LEU A 552 -5.20 15.91 26.48
CA LEU A 552 -5.51 15.87 27.93
C LEU A 552 -5.95 14.48 28.40
N LEU A 553 -6.58 13.72 27.51
CA LEU A 553 -6.97 12.33 27.77
C LEU A 553 -5.81 11.32 27.60
N MET A 554 -4.73 11.69 26.90
CA MET A 554 -3.52 10.87 26.76
C MET A 554 -2.43 11.17 27.80
N SER A 555 -2.39 12.36 28.40
CA SER A 555 -1.37 12.69 29.41
C SER A 555 -1.60 11.92 30.72
N ASN A 556 -0.54 11.70 31.50
CA ASN A 556 -0.62 10.90 32.74
C ASN A 556 -0.88 11.76 34.00
N SER A 557 -0.30 12.96 34.12
CA SER A 557 -0.46 13.85 35.29
C SER A 557 -1.92 14.30 35.47
N GLU A 558 -2.50 14.17 36.66
CA GLU A 558 -3.94 14.43 36.87
C GLU A 558 -4.25 15.90 37.17
N ASP A 559 -3.52 16.53 38.10
CA ASP A 559 -3.81 17.90 38.56
C ASP A 559 -3.74 18.94 37.42
N PHE A 560 -2.71 18.86 36.58
CA PHE A 560 -2.48 19.78 35.46
C PHE A 560 -3.58 19.69 34.38
N LYS A 561 -4.30 18.56 34.27
CA LYS A 561 -5.43 18.43 33.33
C LYS A 561 -6.63 19.25 33.78
N LEU A 562 -6.92 19.27 35.08
CA LEU A 562 -8.21 19.72 35.62
C LEU A 562 -8.50 21.18 35.27
N ASP A 563 -7.53 22.07 35.46
CA ASP A 563 -7.74 23.51 35.20
C ASP A 563 -7.70 23.83 33.70
N ILE A 564 -6.79 23.18 32.95
CA ILE A 564 -6.74 23.31 31.49
C ILE A 564 -8.05 22.83 30.84
N PHE A 565 -8.60 21.71 31.31
CA PHE A 565 -9.88 21.18 30.84
C PHE A 565 -11.06 22.10 31.20
N LYS A 566 -11.08 22.70 32.40
CA LYS A 566 -12.10 23.71 32.77
C LYS A 566 -12.05 24.93 31.85
N ASP A 567 -10.86 25.47 31.56
CA ASP A 567 -10.68 26.60 30.62
C ASP A 567 -11.28 26.28 29.25
N ILE A 568 -10.90 25.12 28.69
CA ILE A 568 -11.32 24.70 27.35
C ILE A 568 -12.81 24.38 27.31
N MET A 569 -13.37 23.77 28.35
CA MET A 569 -14.83 23.58 28.45
C MET A 569 -15.59 24.90 28.50
N LYS A 570 -15.00 25.92 29.12
CA LYS A 570 -15.59 27.27 29.16
C LYS A 570 -15.54 27.94 27.78
N SER A 571 -14.40 27.86 27.07
CA SER A 571 -14.30 28.43 25.71
C SER A 571 -15.13 27.65 24.69
N LEU A 572 -15.15 26.31 24.76
CA LEU A 572 -15.97 25.45 23.91
C LEU A 572 -17.46 25.69 24.15
N LYS A 573 -17.91 25.86 25.41
CA LYS A 573 -19.31 26.27 25.69
C LYS A 573 -19.66 27.61 25.01
N ILE A 574 -18.81 28.63 25.16
CA ILE A 574 -19.02 29.95 24.53
C ILE A 574 -19.06 29.84 23.00
N TYR A 575 -18.16 29.05 22.42
CA TYR A 575 -18.06 28.81 20.98
C TYR A 575 -19.27 28.07 20.41
N VAL A 576 -19.71 26.98 21.04
CA VAL A 576 -20.90 26.22 20.56
C VAL A 576 -22.19 27.03 20.74
N PHE A 577 -22.31 27.77 21.85
CA PHE A 577 -23.41 28.72 22.07
C PHE A 577 -23.49 29.76 20.94
N THR A 578 -22.37 30.42 20.60
CA THR A 578 -22.32 31.46 19.55
C THR A 578 -22.44 30.91 18.12
N CYS A 579 -21.88 29.74 17.82
CA CYS A 579 -21.86 29.21 16.45
C CYS A 579 -23.16 28.56 15.96
N PHE A 580 -24.06 28.19 16.89
CA PHE A 580 -25.29 27.44 16.60
C PHE A 580 -26.56 28.02 17.24
N ASN A 581 -26.45 29.19 17.91
CA ASN A 581 -27.54 29.93 18.55
C ASN A 581 -28.37 29.09 19.53
N TYR A 582 -27.69 28.44 20.48
CA TYR A 582 -28.31 27.70 21.58
C TYR A 582 -28.50 28.59 22.83
N ASP A 583 -29.30 28.13 23.80
CA ASP A 583 -29.46 28.82 25.08
C ASP A 583 -28.23 28.66 25.98
N SER A 584 -27.88 29.73 26.69
CA SER A 584 -26.73 29.77 27.63
C SER A 584 -26.85 28.78 28.80
N ASN A 585 -28.06 28.30 29.09
CA ASN A 585 -28.35 27.37 30.18
C ASN A 585 -28.07 25.90 29.84
N MET A 586 -28.09 25.49 28.56
CA MET A 586 -27.89 24.08 28.17
C MET A 586 -26.46 23.59 28.47
N SER A 587 -26.29 22.29 28.67
CA SER A 587 -24.95 21.69 28.78
C SER A 587 -24.23 21.66 27.42
N VAL A 588 -22.91 21.50 27.46
CA VAL A 588 -22.10 21.35 26.24
C VAL A 588 -22.46 20.05 25.51
N GLU A 589 -22.75 19.02 26.29
CA GLU A 589 -23.12 17.70 25.83
C GLU A 589 -24.49 17.71 25.13
N GLU A 590 -25.48 18.42 25.69
CA GLU A 590 -26.78 18.67 25.03
C GLU A 590 -26.62 19.39 23.70
N MET A 591 -25.82 20.47 23.65
CA MET A 591 -25.63 21.23 22.40
C MET A 591 -24.96 20.38 21.32
N LEU A 592 -23.90 19.63 21.65
CA LEU A 592 -23.21 18.76 20.68
C LEU A 592 -24.10 17.58 20.24
N TYR A 593 -24.88 16.99 21.14
CA TYR A 593 -25.84 15.95 20.79
C TYR A 593 -26.94 16.47 19.85
N ASN A 594 -27.45 17.67 20.11
CA ASN A 594 -28.45 18.31 19.26
C ASN A 594 -27.92 18.65 17.86
N GLU A 595 -26.63 18.97 17.70
CA GLU A 595 -26.00 19.12 16.37
C GLU A 595 -25.86 17.78 15.64
N ILE A 596 -25.56 16.67 16.34
CA ILE A 596 -25.54 15.33 15.73
C ILE A 596 -26.96 14.93 15.29
N LEU A 597 -28.00 15.29 16.05
CA LEU A 597 -29.39 15.13 15.62
C LEU A 597 -29.76 16.02 14.42
N ARG A 598 -29.33 17.29 14.39
CA ARG A 598 -29.50 18.19 13.22
C ARG A 598 -28.85 17.60 11.97
N PHE A 599 -27.65 17.02 12.09
CA PHE A 599 -26.99 16.29 11.01
C PHE A 599 -27.85 15.11 10.50
N LEU A 600 -28.33 14.24 11.40
CA LEU A 600 -29.17 13.09 11.05
C LEU A 600 -30.53 13.43 10.40
N MET A 601 -30.99 14.69 10.52
CA MET A 601 -32.23 15.18 9.91
C MET A 601 -32.02 15.84 8.53
N ASN A 602 -30.79 16.22 8.18
CA ASN A 602 -30.49 16.96 6.96
C ASN A 602 -30.07 16.04 5.80
N PRO A 603 -30.31 16.42 4.54
CA PRO A 603 -29.78 15.68 3.38
C PRO A 603 -28.26 15.87 3.27
N ILE A 604 -27.52 14.78 3.05
CA ILE A 604 -26.06 14.79 2.85
C ILE A 604 -25.70 14.98 1.38
N THR A 605 -24.70 15.82 1.11
CA THR A 605 -23.88 15.81 -0.12
C THR A 605 -22.53 15.16 0.17
N ASP A 606 -21.99 14.36 -0.75
CA ASP A 606 -20.67 13.73 -0.55
C ASP A 606 -19.52 14.76 -0.68
N GLU A 607 -18.41 14.53 0.01
CA GLU A 607 -17.27 15.46 0.09
C GLU A 607 -16.54 15.61 -1.26
N LEU A 608 -15.92 16.77 -1.52
CA LEU A 608 -15.10 17.03 -2.72
C LEU A 608 -13.68 16.44 -2.60
N GLU A 609 -13.03 16.21 -3.75
CA GLU A 609 -11.63 15.71 -3.81
C GLU A 609 -10.63 16.61 -3.05
N GLU A 610 -10.90 17.92 -2.99
CA GLU A 610 -10.06 18.90 -2.29
C GLU A 610 -10.21 18.83 -0.76
N GLU A 611 -11.42 18.50 -0.28
CA GLU A 611 -11.79 18.45 1.15
C GLU A 611 -11.21 17.22 1.86
N PHE A 612 -10.70 16.25 1.10
CA PHE A 612 -10.12 15.00 1.59
C PHE A 612 -9.10 15.20 2.74
N PHE A 613 -8.22 16.19 2.60
CA PHE A 613 -7.17 16.49 3.56
C PHE A 613 -7.67 17.29 4.78
N LEU A 614 -8.85 17.91 4.70
CA LEU A 614 -9.44 18.78 5.71
C LEU A 614 -10.20 17.98 6.79
N PRO A 615 -10.37 18.50 8.01
CA PRO A 615 -11.28 17.93 9.02
C PRO A 615 -12.75 18.03 8.59
N ASN A 616 -13.62 17.20 9.19
CA ASN A 616 -15.06 17.25 8.97
C ASN A 616 -15.74 17.61 10.31
N ILE A 617 -16.63 18.61 10.29
CA ILE A 617 -17.30 19.16 11.47
C ILE A 617 -17.99 18.05 12.28
N TYR A 618 -18.77 17.19 11.63
CA TYR A 618 -19.63 16.22 12.31
C TYR A 618 -18.83 15.06 12.92
N CYS A 619 -17.75 14.61 12.25
CA CYS A 619 -16.83 13.63 12.82
C CYS A 619 -16.10 14.19 14.06
N ASP A 620 -15.63 15.45 13.98
CA ASP A 620 -14.92 16.08 15.09
C ASP A 620 -15.86 16.46 16.26
N ILE A 621 -17.12 16.85 15.99
CA ILE A 621 -18.19 17.03 17.00
C ILE A 621 -18.48 15.72 17.73
N LEU A 622 -18.67 14.62 17.00
CA LEU A 622 -18.97 13.30 17.58
C LEU A 622 -17.85 12.83 18.52
N LEU A 623 -16.59 13.03 18.11
CA LEU A 623 -15.42 12.73 18.96
C LEU A 623 -15.37 13.65 20.18
N CYS A 624 -15.54 14.97 20.03
CA CYS A 624 -15.62 15.90 21.16
C CYS A 624 -16.69 15.48 22.17
N TYR A 625 -17.92 15.24 21.73
CA TYR A 625 -19.03 14.76 22.56
C TYR A 625 -18.65 13.49 23.35
N SER A 626 -18.07 12.50 22.66
CA SER A 626 -17.65 11.25 23.28
C SER A 626 -16.56 11.41 24.36
N TYR A 627 -15.58 12.29 24.10
CA TYR A 627 -14.49 12.59 25.03
C TYR A 627 -14.94 13.40 26.25
N LEU A 628 -15.93 14.28 26.10
CA LEU A 628 -16.53 15.03 27.20
C LEU A 628 -17.37 14.13 28.12
N LEU A 629 -18.17 13.22 27.54
CA LEU A 629 -18.90 12.21 28.31
C LEU A 629 -17.94 11.30 29.11
N HIS A 630 -16.87 10.82 28.49
CA HIS A 630 -15.83 10.04 29.18
C HIS A 630 -15.24 10.79 30.39
N TYR A 631 -14.91 12.06 30.23
CA TYR A 631 -14.31 12.87 31.30
C TYR A 631 -15.27 13.14 32.47
N LYS A 632 -16.56 13.35 32.19
CA LYS A 632 -17.58 13.65 33.22
C LYS A 632 -18.08 12.42 33.96
N SER A 633 -18.27 11.30 33.27
CA SER A 633 -19.00 10.15 33.83
C SER A 633 -18.14 9.29 34.76
N ASN A 634 -16.87 9.05 34.43
CA ASN A 634 -16.01 7.96 34.95
C ASN A 634 -16.58 6.52 34.80
N ASN A 635 -17.89 6.36 34.71
CA ASN A 635 -18.59 5.12 34.44
C ASN A 635 -18.63 4.79 32.94
N PHE A 636 -18.69 3.50 32.62
CA PHE A 636 -18.68 3.00 31.24
C PHE A 636 -20.09 2.80 30.66
N ASP A 637 -21.14 3.16 31.39
CA ASP A 637 -22.53 2.85 31.08
C ASP A 637 -22.97 3.47 29.73
N ASN A 638 -22.53 4.70 29.43
CA ASN A 638 -22.88 5.44 28.22
C ASN A 638 -22.12 4.99 26.95
N VAL A 639 -21.27 3.95 27.01
CA VAL A 639 -20.46 3.54 25.84
C VAL A 639 -21.32 2.96 24.73
N ASP A 640 -22.32 2.15 25.08
CA ASP A 640 -23.20 1.52 24.07
C ASP A 640 -24.12 2.54 23.39
N ASP A 641 -24.56 3.59 24.10
CA ASP A 641 -25.32 4.72 23.53
C ASP A 641 -24.51 5.50 22.48
N ILE A 642 -23.22 5.72 22.74
CA ILE A 642 -22.33 6.38 21.78
C ILE A 642 -22.07 5.48 20.57
N LEU A 643 -21.98 4.15 20.76
CA LEU A 643 -21.84 3.19 19.66
C LEU A 643 -23.09 3.13 18.77
N ASP A 644 -24.29 3.14 19.35
CA ASP A 644 -25.55 3.27 18.60
C ASP A 644 -25.63 4.62 17.85
N LEU A 645 -25.20 5.72 18.47
CA LEU A 645 -25.14 7.02 17.80
C LEU A 645 -24.16 7.00 16.60
N CYS A 646 -23.01 6.32 16.74
CA CYS A 646 -22.09 6.10 15.63
C CYS A 646 -22.74 5.26 14.50
N ASP A 647 -23.48 4.20 14.84
CA ASP A 647 -24.16 3.35 13.85
C ASP A 647 -25.33 4.07 13.16
N ARG A 648 -26.07 4.93 13.87
CA ARG A 648 -27.05 5.86 13.25
C ARG A 648 -26.38 6.79 12.24
N CYS A 649 -25.22 7.36 12.56
CA CYS A 649 -24.46 8.21 11.62
C CYS A 649 -23.96 7.41 10.40
N LEU A 650 -23.43 6.19 10.61
CA LEU A 650 -23.00 5.31 9.53
C LEU A 650 -24.14 4.92 8.58
N MET A 651 -25.33 4.63 9.12
CA MET A 651 -26.52 4.30 8.33
C MET A 651 -27.05 5.50 7.55
N HIS A 652 -27.01 6.71 8.13
CA HIS A 652 -27.38 7.94 7.43
C HIS A 652 -26.44 8.24 6.26
N CYS A 653 -25.12 8.02 6.44
CA CYS A 653 -24.10 8.22 5.42
C CYS A 653 -24.06 7.11 4.33
N ALA A 654 -24.99 6.15 4.30
CA ALA A 654 -24.91 4.98 3.42
C ALA A 654 -24.99 5.25 1.90
N LYS A 655 -25.13 6.50 1.46
CA LYS A 655 -25.05 6.94 0.07
C LYS A 655 -23.80 7.77 -0.28
N CYS A 656 -22.97 8.09 0.72
CA CYS A 656 -21.83 9.00 0.60
C CYS A 656 -20.58 8.24 1.06
N GLU A 657 -19.85 7.64 0.12
CA GLU A 657 -18.80 6.67 0.43
C GLU A 657 -17.65 7.32 1.21
N ARG A 658 -17.26 8.55 0.82
CA ARG A 658 -16.17 9.32 1.45
C ARG A 658 -16.51 9.65 2.90
N LEU A 659 -17.72 10.14 3.15
CA LEU A 659 -18.16 10.48 4.51
C LEU A 659 -18.38 9.24 5.39
N GLN A 660 -18.96 8.16 4.86
CA GLN A 660 -19.11 6.91 5.64
C GLN A 660 -17.76 6.32 6.04
N GLU A 661 -16.72 6.39 5.19
CA GLU A 661 -15.36 5.96 5.56
C GLU A 661 -14.84 6.74 6.79
N ARG A 662 -15.01 8.07 6.80
CA ARG A 662 -14.58 8.94 7.90
C ARG A 662 -15.32 8.66 9.22
N PHE A 663 -16.60 8.25 9.16
CA PHE A 663 -17.32 7.78 10.34
C PHE A 663 -16.83 6.39 10.82
N TYR A 664 -16.35 5.51 9.94
CA TYR A 664 -15.66 4.28 10.37
C TYR A 664 -14.31 4.56 11.03
N GLU A 665 -13.49 5.46 10.48
CA GLU A 665 -12.24 5.95 11.12
C GLU A 665 -12.53 6.51 12.53
N THR A 666 -13.58 7.33 12.63
CA THR A 666 -14.07 7.93 13.88
C THR A 666 -14.49 6.87 14.90
N LYS A 667 -15.34 5.90 14.50
CA LYS A 667 -15.81 4.83 15.40
C LYS A 667 -14.66 3.95 15.88
N VAL A 668 -13.69 3.64 15.01
CA VAL A 668 -12.49 2.86 15.38
C VAL A 668 -11.61 3.63 16.36
N THR A 669 -11.36 4.93 16.12
CA THR A 669 -10.59 5.81 17.02
C THR A 669 -11.22 5.88 18.42
N PHE A 670 -12.55 6.08 18.49
CA PHE A 670 -13.32 6.04 19.74
C PHE A 670 -13.15 4.70 20.47
N ILE A 671 -13.39 3.57 19.79
CA ILE A 671 -13.30 2.24 20.39
C ILE A 671 -11.87 1.93 20.89
N GLN A 672 -10.83 2.27 20.13
CA GLN A 672 -9.43 2.15 20.53
C GLN A 672 -9.13 2.95 21.81
N PHE A 673 -9.70 4.15 21.94
CA PHE A 673 -9.49 4.98 23.12
C PHE A 673 -10.01 4.27 24.40
N TYR A 674 -11.16 3.59 24.33
CA TYR A 674 -11.74 2.88 25.48
C TYR A 674 -11.14 1.47 25.72
N GLN A 675 -10.54 0.83 24.70
CA GLN A 675 -9.94 -0.51 24.82
C GLN A 675 -8.94 -0.61 25.99
N SER A 676 -8.18 0.46 26.27
CA SER A 676 -7.21 0.49 27.39
C SER A 676 -7.84 0.46 28.80
N ARG A 677 -9.17 0.59 28.92
CA ARG A 677 -9.88 0.69 30.21
C ARG A 677 -10.98 -0.36 30.42
N VAL A 678 -11.57 -0.93 29.35
CA VAL A 678 -12.71 -1.87 29.45
C VAL A 678 -12.38 -3.26 28.87
N LYS A 679 -12.52 -4.31 29.70
CA LYS A 679 -12.00 -5.67 29.42
C LYS A 679 -12.65 -6.47 28.28
N ASN A 680 -13.77 -6.00 27.70
CA ASN A 680 -14.48 -6.72 26.63
C ASN A 680 -14.52 -5.99 25.27
N ILE A 681 -14.13 -4.72 25.21
CA ILE A 681 -14.32 -3.86 24.01
C ILE A 681 -13.47 -4.33 22.80
N SER A 682 -12.36 -5.03 23.03
CA SER A 682 -11.53 -5.59 21.95
C SER A 682 -12.28 -6.50 20.98
N ASN A 683 -13.29 -7.25 21.43
CA ASN A 683 -14.11 -8.08 20.53
C ASN A 683 -15.02 -7.23 19.63
N VAL A 684 -15.53 -6.10 20.14
CA VAL A 684 -16.32 -5.13 19.35
C VAL A 684 -15.42 -4.47 18.32
N LEU A 685 -14.23 -4.02 18.72
CA LEU A 685 -13.24 -3.42 17.82
C LEU A 685 -12.83 -4.37 16.67
N ILE A 686 -12.53 -5.62 17.00
CA ILE A 686 -12.17 -6.65 16.02
C ILE A 686 -13.34 -6.97 15.07
N LYS A 687 -14.60 -6.76 15.50
CA LYS A 687 -15.78 -6.87 14.64
C LYS A 687 -15.90 -5.63 13.73
N THR A 688 -15.91 -4.43 14.28
CA THR A 688 -16.11 -3.19 13.51
C THR A 688 -15.00 -2.93 12.50
N VAL A 689 -13.73 -3.20 12.84
CA VAL A 689 -12.60 -3.09 11.90
C VAL A 689 -12.75 -4.06 10.73
N ARG A 690 -13.31 -5.26 10.93
CA ARG A 690 -13.58 -6.21 9.83
C ARG A 690 -14.75 -5.79 8.97
N GLU A 691 -15.87 -5.40 9.58
CA GLU A 691 -17.04 -4.88 8.86
C GLU A 691 -16.71 -3.61 8.06
N ALA A 692 -15.75 -2.82 8.52
CA ALA A 692 -15.22 -1.67 7.80
C ALA A 692 -14.23 -2.08 6.69
N LEU A 693 -13.30 -3.02 6.92
CA LEU A 693 -12.37 -3.51 5.88
C LEU A 693 -13.04 -4.31 4.77
N ASP A 694 -14.13 -5.02 5.06
CA ASP A 694 -14.96 -5.73 4.06
C ASP A 694 -15.63 -4.75 3.06
N LYS A 695 -15.69 -3.45 3.40
CA LYS A 695 -16.10 -2.35 2.52
C LYS A 695 -14.90 -1.54 1.98
N TYR A 696 -14.04 -1.07 2.88
CA TYR A 696 -12.98 -0.07 2.66
C TYR A 696 -11.60 -0.71 2.73
N SER A 697 -11.33 -1.66 1.84
CA SER A 697 -10.17 -2.58 1.95
C SER A 697 -8.79 -1.90 1.87
N CYS A 698 -8.71 -0.67 1.34
CA CYS A 698 -7.47 0.10 1.22
C CYS A 698 -7.27 1.16 2.33
N ASN A 699 -8.09 1.21 3.39
CA ASN A 699 -7.90 2.23 4.44
C ASN A 699 -6.74 1.87 5.38
N PHE A 700 -5.74 2.74 5.51
CA PHE A 700 -4.51 2.40 6.23
C PHE A 700 -4.64 2.48 7.76
N LEU A 701 -5.63 3.19 8.32
CA LEU A 701 -5.96 3.14 9.75
C LEU A 701 -6.64 1.81 10.09
N LEU A 702 -7.59 1.38 9.27
CA LEU A 702 -8.26 0.08 9.45
C LEU A 702 -7.28 -1.09 9.27
N LEU A 703 -6.37 -1.01 8.30
CA LEU A 703 -5.33 -2.02 8.09
C LEU A 703 -4.30 -2.08 9.22
N SER A 704 -3.83 -0.94 9.74
CA SER A 704 -2.86 -0.92 10.85
C SER A 704 -3.47 -1.41 12.16
N THR A 705 -4.73 -1.08 12.45
CA THR A 705 -5.45 -1.62 13.60
C THR A 705 -5.68 -3.13 13.49
N ASN A 706 -6.04 -3.66 12.31
CA ASN A 706 -6.10 -5.11 12.12
C ASN A 706 -4.72 -5.78 12.28
N ALA A 707 -3.66 -5.18 11.73
CA ALA A 707 -2.30 -5.68 11.87
C ALA A 707 -1.84 -5.74 13.35
N LEU A 708 -2.21 -4.78 14.19
CA LEU A 708 -1.96 -4.85 15.64
C LEU A 708 -2.58 -6.12 16.24
N PHE A 709 -3.85 -6.43 15.96
CA PHE A 709 -4.49 -7.65 16.46
C PHE A 709 -3.80 -8.92 15.93
N GLU A 710 -3.28 -8.91 14.70
CA GLU A 710 -2.53 -10.05 14.13
C GLU A 710 -1.18 -10.29 14.81
N THR A 711 -0.53 -9.26 15.36
CA THR A 711 0.66 -9.43 16.23
C THR A 711 0.33 -10.20 17.52
N GLU A 712 -0.84 -9.93 18.12
CA GLU A 712 -1.22 -10.45 19.44
C GLU A 712 -1.87 -11.85 19.42
N LEU A 713 -2.43 -12.28 18.29
CA LEU A 713 -3.04 -13.61 18.15
C LEU A 713 -2.00 -14.73 18.43
N PRO A 714 -2.36 -15.88 19.02
CA PRO A 714 -1.46 -17.03 19.11
C PRO A 714 -1.12 -17.62 17.73
N PHE A 715 0.06 -18.22 17.56
CA PHE A 715 0.62 -18.58 16.24
C PHE A 715 -0.28 -19.49 15.38
N TRP A 716 -1.09 -20.35 15.98
CA TRP A 716 -2.04 -21.22 15.28
C TRP A 716 -3.30 -20.50 14.79
N LYS A 717 -3.62 -19.30 15.31
CA LYS A 717 -4.71 -18.45 14.81
C LYS A 717 -4.31 -17.58 13.62
N TRP A 718 -3.01 -17.45 13.31
CA TRP A 718 -2.59 -16.92 12.02
C TRP A 718 -3.06 -17.89 10.92
N LYS A 719 -4.08 -17.44 10.18
CA LYS A 719 -4.63 -18.12 9.00
C LYS A 719 -4.23 -17.34 7.76
N ILE A 720 -3.57 -17.99 6.81
CA ILE A 720 -3.51 -17.51 5.43
C ILE A 720 -4.93 -17.66 4.87
N LYS A 721 -5.76 -16.61 4.98
CA LYS A 721 -7.14 -16.62 4.47
C LYS A 721 -7.09 -16.48 2.95
N SER A 722 -7.36 -17.55 2.20
CA SER A 722 -7.38 -17.54 0.73
C SER A 722 -8.64 -16.86 0.15
N ALA A 723 -8.95 -15.62 0.56
CA ALA A 723 -10.16 -14.90 0.16
C ALA A 723 -9.90 -13.39 0.04
N LYS A 724 -9.87 -12.88 -1.20
CA LYS A 724 -9.83 -11.45 -1.57
C LYS A 724 -8.84 -10.60 -0.76
N PHE A 725 -7.56 -10.92 -0.81
CA PHE A 725 -6.52 -10.04 -0.25
C PHE A 725 -6.07 -9.00 -1.26
N ASN A 726 -6.53 -7.76 -1.04
CA ASN A 726 -5.92 -6.55 -1.59
C ASN A 726 -4.42 -6.49 -1.23
N ILE A 727 -3.55 -6.04 -2.15
CA ILE A 727 -2.10 -5.86 -1.94
C ILE A 727 -1.77 -5.17 -0.60
N TRP A 728 -2.53 -4.15 -0.22
CA TRP A 728 -2.35 -3.42 1.04
C TRP A 728 -2.59 -4.28 2.29
N SER A 729 -3.52 -5.23 2.24
CA SER A 729 -3.77 -6.17 3.35
C SER A 729 -2.67 -7.23 3.47
N ILE A 730 -2.06 -7.64 2.35
CA ILE A 730 -0.89 -8.54 2.36
C ILE A 730 0.30 -7.83 3.01
N LEU A 731 0.56 -6.57 2.63
CA LEU A 731 1.63 -5.75 3.22
C LEU A 731 1.41 -5.50 4.73
N ALA A 732 0.17 -5.25 5.15
CA ALA A 732 -0.18 -5.13 6.57
C ALA A 732 0.11 -6.43 7.37
N SER A 733 -0.26 -7.61 6.85
CA SER A 733 0.10 -8.89 7.48
C SER A 733 1.61 -9.20 7.41
N CYS A 734 2.34 -8.75 6.39
CA CYS A 734 3.81 -8.81 6.36
C CYS A 734 4.42 -8.04 7.55
N LEU A 735 3.97 -6.80 7.79
CA LEU A 735 4.42 -5.98 8.92
C LEU A 735 4.06 -6.62 10.27
N ALA A 736 2.83 -7.11 10.43
CA ALA A 736 2.41 -7.84 11.63
C ALA A 736 3.29 -9.07 11.88
N GLY A 737 3.75 -9.74 10.82
CA GLY A 737 4.73 -10.83 10.88
C GLY A 737 6.08 -10.40 11.41
N ARG A 738 6.67 -9.36 10.83
CA ARG A 738 7.99 -8.85 11.23
C ARG A 738 7.97 -8.35 12.68
N ALA A 739 7.01 -7.51 13.04
CA ALA A 739 6.85 -7.02 14.41
C ALA A 739 6.72 -8.16 15.44
N ARG A 740 5.97 -9.20 15.08
CA ARG A 740 5.83 -10.40 15.90
C ARG A 740 7.12 -11.22 16.01
N ILE A 741 7.89 -11.35 14.93
CA ILE A 741 9.19 -12.04 14.94
C ILE A 741 10.16 -11.30 15.88
N THR A 742 10.24 -9.97 15.77
CA THR A 742 11.06 -9.12 16.66
C THR A 742 10.58 -9.20 18.11
N TYR A 743 9.26 -9.20 18.39
CA TYR A 743 8.71 -9.42 19.73
C TYR A 743 9.04 -10.81 20.32
N LEU A 744 8.91 -11.89 19.53
CA LEU A 744 9.21 -13.25 19.98
C LEU A 744 10.70 -13.46 20.25
N ARG A 745 11.57 -12.81 19.45
CA ARG A 745 13.02 -12.71 19.71
C ARG A 745 13.30 -12.02 21.04
N ASN A 746 12.70 -10.86 21.28
CA ASN A 746 12.89 -10.07 22.50
C ASN A 746 12.35 -10.77 23.77
N THR A 747 11.39 -11.69 23.62
CA THR A 747 10.87 -12.53 24.74
C THR A 747 11.59 -13.87 24.90
N GLY A 748 12.57 -14.20 24.05
CA GLY A 748 13.42 -15.38 24.19
C GLY A 748 12.77 -16.73 23.83
N LEU A 749 11.62 -16.74 23.15
CA LEU A 749 10.82 -17.95 22.89
C LEU A 749 11.22 -18.66 21.57
N SER A 750 12.43 -19.23 21.54
CA SER A 750 13.08 -19.91 20.39
C SER A 750 12.13 -20.67 19.46
N ASP A 751 11.43 -21.67 19.99
CA ASP A 751 10.64 -22.63 19.22
C ASP A 751 9.45 -21.94 18.54
N THR A 752 8.89 -20.91 19.19
CA THR A 752 7.78 -20.13 18.63
C THR A 752 8.25 -19.10 17.60
N TYR A 753 9.49 -18.60 17.75
CA TYR A 753 10.15 -17.72 16.80
C TYR A 753 10.49 -18.47 15.50
N GLU A 754 11.09 -19.66 15.57
CA GLU A 754 11.34 -20.51 14.39
C GLU A 754 10.04 -20.96 13.72
N ALA A 755 9.03 -21.36 14.49
CA ALA A 755 7.71 -21.70 13.95
C ALA A 755 7.03 -20.49 13.27
N MET A 756 7.35 -19.26 13.69
CA MET A 756 6.87 -18.04 13.07
C MET A 756 7.62 -17.72 11.77
N ILE A 757 8.94 -17.83 11.74
CA ILE A 757 9.74 -17.67 10.50
C ILE A 757 9.25 -18.64 9.41
N ASN A 758 9.06 -19.92 9.76
CA ASN A 758 8.54 -20.91 8.82
C ASN A 758 7.12 -20.57 8.30
N LYS A 759 6.28 -19.92 9.11
CA LYS A 759 4.98 -19.40 8.69
C LYS A 759 5.10 -18.19 7.75
N MET A 760 6.04 -17.27 7.99
CA MET A 760 6.29 -16.16 7.06
C MET A 760 6.84 -16.65 5.72
N LEU A 761 7.77 -17.61 5.71
CA LEU A 761 8.27 -18.23 4.48
C LEU A 761 7.14 -18.93 3.69
N ALA A 762 6.21 -19.61 4.37
CA ALA A 762 5.03 -20.21 3.75
C ALA A 762 4.01 -19.16 3.27
N PHE A 763 3.89 -18.02 3.96
CA PHE A 763 3.04 -16.90 3.55
C PHE A 763 3.59 -16.23 2.29
N HIS A 764 4.88 -15.86 2.26
CA HIS A 764 5.51 -15.29 1.07
C HIS A 764 5.42 -16.24 -0.14
N LYS A 765 5.63 -17.56 0.03
CA LYS A 765 5.46 -18.53 -1.07
C LYS A 765 4.00 -18.75 -1.50
N ALA A 766 3.02 -18.51 -0.63
CA ALA A 766 1.61 -18.49 -1.05
C ALA A 766 1.29 -17.20 -1.85
N VAL A 767 1.82 -16.06 -1.40
CA VAL A 767 1.67 -14.75 -2.04
C VAL A 767 2.34 -14.70 -3.42
N SER A 768 3.54 -15.26 -3.59
CA SER A 768 4.23 -15.29 -4.88
C SER A 768 3.53 -16.17 -5.93
N THR A 769 2.61 -17.05 -5.52
CA THR A 769 1.75 -17.83 -6.43
C THR A 769 0.42 -17.15 -6.78
N ASN A 770 0.16 -15.93 -6.29
CA ASN A 770 -1.06 -15.19 -6.60
C ASN A 770 -0.85 -14.21 -7.77
N GLU A 771 -1.49 -14.52 -8.90
CA GLU A 771 -1.46 -13.77 -10.16
C GLU A 771 -1.84 -12.27 -10.02
N GLU A 772 -2.57 -11.90 -8.95
CA GLU A 772 -3.02 -10.52 -8.68
C GLU A 772 -1.97 -9.63 -7.99
N VAL A 773 -0.90 -10.21 -7.41
CA VAL A 773 0.07 -9.48 -6.55
C VAL A 773 1.53 -9.89 -6.74
N GLN A 774 1.80 -10.96 -7.49
CA GLN A 774 3.16 -11.42 -7.80
C GLN A 774 4.01 -10.38 -8.57
N ASP A 775 3.37 -9.37 -9.18
CA ASP A 775 4.00 -8.28 -9.92
C ASP A 775 4.39 -7.07 -9.04
N CYS A 776 4.27 -7.16 -7.70
CA CYS A 776 4.66 -6.13 -6.73
C CYS A 776 6.15 -6.24 -6.32
N PRO A 777 7.02 -5.26 -6.65
CA PRO A 777 8.44 -5.30 -6.29
C PRO A 777 8.71 -5.32 -4.78
N LEU A 778 7.94 -4.60 -3.96
CA LEU A 778 8.15 -4.53 -2.51
C LEU A 778 7.89 -5.87 -1.81
N LEU A 779 6.94 -6.69 -2.29
CA LEU A 779 6.71 -8.03 -1.73
C LEU A 779 7.90 -8.97 -1.92
N TRP A 780 8.57 -8.90 -3.08
CA TRP A 780 9.80 -9.65 -3.33
C TRP A 780 10.96 -9.14 -2.48
N LYS A 781 11.13 -7.83 -2.35
CA LYS A 781 12.16 -7.22 -1.48
C LYS A 781 11.96 -7.59 -0.01
N LEU A 782 10.70 -7.61 0.48
CA LEU A 782 10.36 -8.09 1.83
C LEU A 782 10.66 -9.59 2.00
N TYR A 783 10.46 -10.41 0.96
CA TYR A 783 10.80 -11.84 1.01
C TYR A 783 12.32 -12.04 1.04
N MET A 784 13.07 -11.31 0.21
CA MET A 784 14.53 -11.31 0.18
C MET A 784 15.14 -10.89 1.53
N LEU A 785 14.64 -9.81 2.14
CA LEU A 785 15.07 -9.35 3.46
C LEU A 785 14.85 -10.42 4.55
N LEU A 786 13.71 -11.12 4.52
CA LEU A 786 13.42 -12.22 5.46
C LEU A 786 14.40 -13.41 5.31
N LEU A 787 15.00 -13.62 4.13
CA LEU A 787 16.09 -14.60 3.96
C LEU A 787 17.39 -14.08 4.58
N GLN A 788 17.70 -12.81 4.33
CA GLN A 788 18.93 -12.13 4.74
C GLN A 788 19.05 -12.06 6.27
N GLU A 789 18.00 -11.59 6.96
CA GLU A 789 17.92 -11.47 8.43
C GLU A 789 17.99 -12.80 9.19
N HIS A 790 17.78 -13.92 8.49
CA HIS A 790 17.75 -15.26 9.06
C HIS A 790 18.80 -16.20 8.45
N ASN A 791 19.74 -15.66 7.66
CA ASN A 791 20.83 -16.40 6.99
C ASN A 791 20.33 -17.62 6.16
N LEU A 792 19.21 -17.46 5.45
CA LEU A 792 18.60 -18.52 4.63
C LEU A 792 18.98 -18.45 3.14
N CYS A 793 19.80 -17.47 2.75
CA CYS A 793 20.17 -17.20 1.36
C CYS A 793 20.80 -18.41 0.66
N GLU A 794 21.75 -19.11 1.29
CA GLU A 794 22.44 -20.29 0.71
C GLU A 794 21.53 -21.42 0.24
N ARG A 795 20.28 -21.49 0.74
CA ARG A 795 19.35 -22.60 0.47
C ARG A 795 18.19 -22.26 -0.45
N LYS A 796 17.94 -20.97 -0.72
CA LYS A 796 16.73 -20.47 -1.41
C LYS A 796 16.91 -19.13 -2.14
N GLY A 797 18.02 -18.43 -1.91
CA GLY A 797 18.22 -17.07 -2.40
C GLY A 797 18.26 -16.99 -3.92
N GLU A 798 18.88 -17.97 -4.55
CA GLU A 798 18.96 -18.09 -6.01
C GLU A 798 17.60 -18.42 -6.65
N ASP A 799 16.86 -19.40 -6.11
CA ASP A 799 15.47 -19.70 -6.54
C ASP A 799 14.60 -18.43 -6.50
N ILE A 800 14.66 -17.68 -5.40
CA ILE A 800 13.82 -16.52 -5.14
C ILE A 800 14.28 -15.30 -5.96
N TYR A 801 15.57 -15.20 -6.31
CA TYR A 801 16.07 -14.25 -7.30
C TYR A 801 15.46 -14.51 -8.68
N TYR A 802 15.51 -15.76 -9.18
CA TYR A 802 14.93 -16.10 -10.48
C TYR A 802 13.40 -15.97 -10.48
N GLU A 803 12.70 -16.41 -9.42
CA GLU A 803 11.26 -16.17 -9.26
C GLU A 803 10.96 -14.65 -9.31
N ALA A 804 11.64 -13.82 -8.53
CA ALA A 804 11.39 -12.37 -8.46
C ALA A 804 11.67 -11.62 -9.78
N VAL A 805 12.81 -11.91 -10.44
CA VAL A 805 13.16 -11.29 -11.73
C VAL A 805 12.23 -11.76 -12.85
N SER A 806 11.69 -12.98 -12.78
CA SER A 806 10.69 -13.45 -13.76
C SER A 806 9.38 -12.66 -13.70
N GLN A 807 8.99 -12.15 -12.52
CA GLN A 807 7.74 -11.42 -12.32
C GLN A 807 7.90 -9.90 -12.35
N CYS A 808 9.08 -9.38 -11.99
CA CYS A 808 9.36 -7.94 -11.88
C CYS A 808 10.56 -7.47 -12.74
N PRO A 809 10.69 -7.85 -14.04
CA PRO A 809 11.89 -7.57 -14.86
C PRO A 809 12.15 -6.08 -15.15
N TRP A 810 11.19 -5.19 -14.89
CA TRP A 810 11.38 -3.74 -15.02
C TRP A 810 11.89 -3.06 -13.74
N ALA A 811 11.90 -3.77 -12.61
CA ALA A 811 12.10 -3.17 -11.30
C ALA A 811 13.56 -3.29 -10.85
N ARG A 812 14.40 -2.32 -11.22
CA ARG A 812 15.83 -2.24 -10.86
C ARG A 812 16.08 -2.54 -9.37
N SER A 813 15.23 -2.03 -8.48
CA SER A 813 15.37 -2.24 -7.03
C SER A 813 15.23 -3.71 -6.58
N VAL A 814 14.63 -4.59 -7.38
CA VAL A 814 14.62 -6.05 -7.16
C VAL A 814 15.98 -6.67 -7.50
N TYR A 815 16.61 -6.24 -8.60
CA TYR A 815 17.95 -6.70 -8.99
C TYR A 815 19.02 -6.28 -7.96
N ILE A 816 18.93 -5.05 -7.43
CA ILE A 816 19.81 -4.58 -6.35
C ILE A 816 19.65 -5.47 -5.10
N SER A 817 18.43 -5.68 -4.60
CA SER A 817 18.19 -6.59 -3.46
C SER A 817 18.60 -8.04 -3.74
N ALA A 818 18.41 -8.53 -4.97
CA ALA A 818 18.84 -9.88 -5.35
C ALA A 818 20.37 -10.04 -5.31
N SER A 819 21.14 -9.01 -5.66
CA SER A 819 22.61 -9.05 -5.59
C SER A 819 23.19 -9.14 -4.18
N GLU A 820 22.39 -8.84 -3.14
CA GLU A 820 22.75 -9.12 -1.73
C GLU A 820 22.41 -10.55 -1.30
N VAL A 821 21.40 -11.15 -1.92
CA VAL A 821 20.88 -12.50 -1.61
C VAL A 821 21.62 -13.60 -2.39
N ALA A 822 22.05 -13.31 -3.62
CA ALA A 822 22.80 -14.20 -4.50
C ALA A 822 24.05 -13.49 -5.08
N PRO A 823 24.99 -13.01 -4.23
CA PRO A 823 26.16 -12.24 -4.65
C PRO A 823 27.08 -12.97 -5.64
N GLN A 824 27.05 -14.31 -5.66
CA GLN A 824 27.77 -15.13 -6.63
C GLN A 824 27.32 -14.91 -8.09
N ASN A 825 26.07 -14.47 -8.30
CA ASN A 825 25.50 -14.23 -9.63
C ASN A 825 25.56 -12.76 -10.07
N LEU A 826 26.33 -11.90 -9.37
CA LEU A 826 26.41 -10.46 -9.65
C LEU A 826 26.71 -10.11 -11.13
N PRO A 827 27.64 -10.77 -11.85
CA PRO A 827 27.87 -10.46 -13.27
C PRO A 827 26.62 -10.71 -14.13
N GLN A 828 25.92 -11.83 -13.92
CA GLN A 828 24.67 -12.15 -14.63
C GLN A 828 23.55 -11.15 -14.29
N ILE A 829 23.49 -10.68 -13.05
CA ILE A 829 22.56 -9.63 -12.61
C ILE A 829 22.86 -8.32 -13.36
N GLN A 830 24.13 -7.94 -13.52
CA GLN A 830 24.53 -6.75 -14.27
C GLN A 830 24.25 -6.89 -15.77
N ASP A 831 24.54 -8.04 -16.37
CA ASP A 831 24.24 -8.30 -17.78
C ASP A 831 22.74 -8.24 -18.06
N LEU A 832 21.89 -8.73 -17.15
CA LEU A 832 20.44 -8.56 -17.25
C LEU A 832 20.01 -7.09 -17.09
N ILE A 833 20.57 -6.33 -16.14
CA ILE A 833 20.30 -4.88 -16.00
C ILE A 833 20.65 -4.16 -17.32
N LYS A 834 21.81 -4.47 -17.92
CA LYS A 834 22.23 -3.96 -19.24
C LYS A 834 21.24 -4.39 -20.35
N GLU A 835 20.85 -5.66 -20.41
CA GLU A 835 20.00 -6.24 -21.48
C GLU A 835 18.55 -5.72 -21.48
N LYS A 836 17.97 -5.48 -20.30
CA LYS A 836 16.63 -4.85 -20.16
C LYS A 836 16.67 -3.33 -20.31
N GLY A 837 17.85 -2.71 -20.34
CA GLY A 837 18.02 -1.25 -20.45
C GLY A 837 17.70 -0.49 -19.15
N LEU A 838 17.86 -1.13 -18.00
CA LEU A 838 17.66 -0.51 -16.69
C LEU A 838 18.85 0.41 -16.35
N ARG A 839 18.64 1.40 -15.46
CA ARG A 839 19.71 2.29 -15.03
C ARG A 839 20.76 1.51 -14.23
N MET A 840 22.01 1.66 -14.62
CA MET A 840 23.19 1.34 -13.84
C MET A 840 23.99 2.64 -13.74
N HIS A 841 24.60 2.91 -12.59
CA HIS A 841 25.45 4.09 -12.37
C HIS A 841 26.94 3.75 -12.30
N VAL A 842 27.30 2.49 -12.06
CA VAL A 842 28.68 1.99 -12.03
C VAL A 842 28.75 0.61 -12.69
N THR A 843 29.74 0.34 -13.55
CA THR A 843 30.03 -1.03 -14.02
C THR A 843 31.15 -1.68 -13.20
N LEU A 844 31.28 -3.02 -13.22
CA LEU A 844 32.45 -3.68 -12.59
C LEU A 844 33.76 -3.29 -13.28
N GLU A 845 33.76 -3.18 -14.61
CA GLU A 845 34.90 -2.76 -15.42
C GLU A 845 35.40 -1.37 -15.01
N GLU A 846 34.48 -0.41 -14.87
CA GLU A 846 34.75 0.93 -14.34
C GLU A 846 35.24 0.90 -12.88
N LEU A 847 34.66 0.06 -12.02
CA LEU A 847 35.01 -0.01 -10.61
C LEU A 847 36.39 -0.64 -10.36
N ASP A 848 36.82 -1.58 -11.20
CA ASP A 848 38.19 -2.08 -11.20
C ASP A 848 39.17 -1.01 -11.73
N ILE A 849 38.82 -0.22 -12.75
CA ILE A 849 39.62 0.94 -13.21
C ILE A 849 39.74 2.01 -12.11
N LEU A 850 38.67 2.31 -11.38
CA LEU A 850 38.66 3.25 -10.25
C LEU A 850 39.44 2.76 -9.01
N ARG A 851 40.09 1.59 -9.10
CA ARG A 851 40.80 0.94 -8.00
C ARG A 851 42.31 0.78 -8.25
N GLU A 852 42.78 0.98 -9.49
CA GLU A 852 44.20 0.95 -9.87
C GLU A 852 44.91 2.29 -9.65
#